data_AF-A0A8C6DZ50-F1
#
_entry.id   AF-A0A8C6DZ50-F1
#
_cell.length_a   1.000
_cell.length_b   1.000
_cell.length_c   1.000
_cell.angle_alpha   90.00
_cell.angle_beta   90.00
_cell.angle_gamma   90.00
#
_symmetry.space_group_name_H-M   'P 1'
#
loop_
_entity.id
_entity.type
_entity.pdbx_description
1 polymer ?
#
loop_
_entity_poly.entity_id
_entity_poly.type
_entity_poly.pdbx_seq_one_letter_code
_entity_poly.pdbx_strand_id
1 'polypeptide(L)'
;MNSCIIVMRLLLSGPFVFAPAWSYNLDVQHVQNFSFPLAGRHFGYRVLQVGNGVVVGAPSEGDSMGNLYQCQPETGDCLPVTLSSNYTSKYLGMTLATDPTSGNLLFAAVQFSTHFKTEFTFLDYIRQKDPDALLAGVKHMRLLTNTFGAINYVVKEVFQQELGARPDATKVLIIITDGEATDNHNIDAAKDIIRYIIGIGKNFKTKESQEALHQFASKPAEEFVKILDTFEKLKDLFTELQKKIYVIEGTSKQDLTSFNMELSSSGISADLSEGHGVVGAVGAKDWAGGFLDLKADLQSSTFVGNEPLTVESRAGYLGYTVTWLPSRGTMSLLATGAPRYQHVGRVLLFQQPKRGGPWSQIQKIDGIQVGSYFGGELCGVDVDRDGETELLLIAAPLYYGEQRGGRVFIYQKIQLEFQMVSELQGETGYPLGRFGAAIAALTDINGDELTDVAVGAPLEEQGAMYIFNGQQGGLSPRPSQRIEGTQMLSGIQWFGRSIHGVKDLSGDGLADVAVGAEGQVIVLSSRPVVDIITSVSFSPAEIPVREVECSYSTSSQKKEGVNITVCFQVKSLISTFQGHLVANVTYTLQLDGHRTRSRGLFPGGKHKLSGNTAVTPIKSCFMFWFHFPLCIQDLISPINVSLSYSLWEEEGTPRDPRTGRDIPPILKPSPHSETKEIPFEKNCGEDKTCEADLKLAFSDMRSKILRLTPSASLSVRLTLRNTAEDAYWVQVTLSFPRGLSFRKVETLKPHSHVPVGCEELPEETMLRSRTLSCNVSSPIFGADSVVDIQVMFHTLQKDSWGDFIELHANVSCNNEDSSLLEDNSVTTSIPVMYPINILTKDQENSTLYVSFTPESPKIRHVKHIYQVKIQPSNYDNVPPLEALVRVPWLHSEGLITHEWSIQMEPPVNCSPRNLDSPSDVAEPCSFGTEFRCPVDFRQELLVQVNGTVELRGTIEASSMLSLCSSLSISFNSSKHFHLYGSNASMAQVVMKVDLVYEKDMPYLYVLSGIGGLVLLLLIFIALYKVGFFKRNLKEKMEANIDASSEIPGEDAVQPELEKEFKDPSCLEPLQKKDEDGNGGD
;
A
#
# COMPACT_ATOMS: atom_id res chain seq x y z
N MET A 1 -32.56 18.25 47.67
CA MET A 1 -32.03 17.23 46.74
C MET A 1 -30.83 17.83 46.01
N ASN A 2 -29.65 17.84 46.63
CA ASN A 2 -28.44 18.46 46.06
C ASN A 2 -27.14 17.90 46.68
N SER A 3 -27.08 16.59 46.99
CA SER A 3 -25.85 15.99 47.54
C SER A 3 -25.56 14.53 47.12
N CYS A 4 -26.23 13.98 46.09
CA CYS A 4 -25.93 12.62 45.58
C CYS A 4 -25.33 12.58 44.16
N ILE A 5 -25.26 13.70 43.43
CA ILE A 5 -24.73 13.72 42.05
C ILE A 5 -23.21 13.99 42.00
N ILE A 6 -22.57 14.32 43.14
CA ILE A 6 -21.14 14.65 43.20
C ILE A 6 -20.26 13.41 43.49
N VAL A 7 -20.82 12.30 43.98
CA VAL A 7 -20.03 11.12 44.38
C VAL A 7 -19.92 10.07 43.26
N MET A 8 -20.76 10.12 42.22
CA MET A 8 -20.74 9.15 41.12
C MET A 8 -20.04 9.65 39.83
N ARG A 9 -19.23 10.71 39.95
CA ARG A 9 -18.31 11.18 38.88
C ARG A 9 -16.83 11.00 39.22
N LEU A 10 -16.51 10.46 40.40
CA LEU A 10 -15.14 10.29 40.90
C LEU A 10 -14.66 8.82 40.94
N LEU A 11 -15.48 7.87 40.46
CA LEU A 11 -15.15 6.42 40.45
C LEU A 11 -15.10 5.79 39.05
N LEU A 12 -15.15 6.60 37.99
CA LEU A 12 -14.92 6.17 36.60
C LEU A 12 -13.67 6.80 35.96
N SER A 13 -12.81 7.45 36.76
CA SER A 13 -11.42 7.66 36.38
C SER A 13 -10.62 6.44 36.83
N GLY A 14 -10.63 5.40 36.00
CA GLY A 14 -9.48 4.48 35.97
C GLY A 14 -8.20 5.31 35.78
N PRO A 15 -7.02 4.80 36.17
CA PRO A 15 -5.80 5.53 35.87
C PRO A 15 -5.83 5.80 34.36
N PHE A 16 -5.82 7.08 33.99
CA PHE A 16 -5.35 7.48 32.67
C PHE A 16 -3.93 6.94 32.62
N VAL A 17 -3.80 5.71 32.13
CA VAL A 17 -2.56 5.26 31.53
C VAL A 17 -2.38 6.24 30.40
N PHE A 18 -1.55 7.27 30.64
CA PHE A 18 -0.92 7.99 29.55
C PHE A 18 -0.42 6.89 28.62
N ALA A 19 -1.04 6.74 27.46
CA ALA A 19 -0.45 5.92 26.42
C ALA A 19 0.95 6.53 26.24
N PRO A 20 2.04 5.79 26.53
CA PRO A 20 3.35 6.32 26.24
C PRO A 20 3.32 6.64 24.75
N ALA A 21 3.70 7.87 24.39
CA ALA A 21 3.97 8.20 23.01
C ALA A 21 4.78 7.04 22.43
N TRP A 22 4.30 6.43 21.35
CA TRP A 22 4.99 5.33 20.69
C TRP A 22 6.21 5.96 20.04
N SER A 23 7.26 6.21 20.81
CA SER A 23 8.50 6.80 20.35
C SER A 23 9.40 5.65 19.94
N TYR A 24 9.61 5.51 18.64
CA TYR A 24 10.57 4.59 18.08
C TYR A 24 11.63 5.41 17.36
N ASN A 25 12.89 5.25 17.80
CA ASN A 25 14.14 5.76 17.24
C ASN A 25 14.30 7.24 16.81
N LEU A 26 13.30 8.08 16.51
CA LEU A 26 13.53 9.54 16.39
C LEU A 26 13.47 10.23 17.77
N ASP A 27 14.47 11.06 18.08
CA ASP A 27 14.55 11.81 19.34
C ASP A 27 13.61 13.01 19.32
N VAL A 28 12.56 12.89 20.13
CA VAL A 28 11.52 13.89 20.35
C VAL A 28 11.83 14.84 21.53
N GLN A 29 12.83 14.52 22.35
CA GLN A 29 13.16 15.31 23.55
C GLN A 29 14.18 16.41 23.24
N HIS A 30 15.14 16.14 22.35
CA HIS A 30 16.24 17.04 22.03
C HIS A 30 16.16 17.53 20.58
N VAL A 31 15.10 18.27 20.27
CA VAL A 31 14.88 18.76 18.91
C VAL A 31 15.62 20.07 18.63
N GLN A 32 16.10 20.21 17.40
CA GLN A 32 16.62 21.49 16.92
C GLN A 32 15.50 22.27 16.22
N ASN A 33 15.23 23.48 16.68
CA ASN A 33 14.22 24.37 16.11
C ASN A 33 14.86 25.59 15.46
N PHE A 34 14.53 25.81 14.18
CA PHE A 34 14.86 27.02 13.45
C PHE A 34 13.64 27.94 13.39
N SER A 35 13.73 29.05 14.11
CA SER A 35 12.69 30.08 14.18
C SER A 35 13.34 31.43 14.45
N PHE A 36 12.94 32.48 13.74
CA PHE A 36 13.47 33.84 13.93
C PHE A 36 12.38 34.91 13.73
N PRO A 37 12.52 36.13 14.32
CA PRO A 37 11.44 37.12 14.37
C PRO A 37 10.92 37.63 13.02
N LEU A 38 11.74 37.54 11.97
CA LEU A 38 11.41 37.95 10.60
C LEU A 38 10.85 36.80 9.75
N ALA A 39 10.69 35.59 10.30
CA ALA A 39 10.15 34.46 9.57
C ALA A 39 8.65 34.67 9.32
N GLY A 40 8.25 34.73 8.04
CA GLY A 40 6.84 34.75 7.67
C GLY A 40 6.16 33.42 7.99
N ARG A 41 4.82 33.40 8.03
CA ARG A 41 4.01 32.19 8.33
C ARG A 41 4.34 30.97 7.48
N HIS A 42 4.86 31.16 6.28
CA HIS A 42 5.19 30.09 5.35
C HIS A 42 6.67 29.75 5.32
N PHE A 43 7.51 30.32 6.19
CA PHE A 43 8.80 29.72 6.47
C PHE A 43 8.57 28.29 6.96
N GLY A 44 9.21 27.30 6.31
CA GLY A 44 8.93 25.88 6.50
C GLY A 44 7.88 25.30 5.54
N TYR A 45 7.51 26.01 4.46
CA TYR A 45 6.60 25.48 3.43
C TYR A 45 7.20 24.30 2.65
N ARG A 46 8.52 24.37 2.39
CA ARG A 46 9.35 23.27 1.89
C ARG A 46 10.65 23.23 2.67
N VAL A 47 11.13 22.03 2.93
CA VAL A 47 12.41 21.77 3.61
C VAL A 47 13.19 20.78 2.76
N LEU A 48 14.50 21.00 2.66
CA LEU A 48 15.38 20.15 1.87
C LEU A 48 16.75 20.08 2.53
N GLN A 49 17.24 18.88 2.81
CA GLN A 49 18.57 18.71 3.39
C GLN A 49 19.62 18.77 2.28
N VAL A 50 20.54 19.73 2.36
CA VAL A 50 21.59 19.95 1.34
C VAL A 50 22.91 20.29 2.04
N GLY A 51 23.99 19.59 1.68
CA GLY A 51 25.26 19.76 2.40
C GLY A 51 25.09 19.43 3.88
N ASN A 52 25.70 20.18 4.79
CA ASN A 52 25.55 19.98 6.24
C ASN A 52 24.47 20.89 6.82
N GLY A 53 23.40 21.16 6.06
CA GLY A 53 22.34 22.07 6.51
C GLY A 53 21.01 21.84 5.80
N VAL A 54 20.04 22.70 6.11
CA VAL A 54 18.68 22.62 5.59
C VAL A 54 18.37 23.88 4.79
N VAL A 55 17.96 23.71 3.53
CA VAL A 55 17.38 24.77 2.72
C VAL A 55 15.89 24.83 3.01
N VAL A 56 15.39 26.02 3.33
CA VAL A 56 14.00 26.26 3.70
C VAL A 56 13.36 27.24 2.71
N GLY A 57 12.25 26.81 2.11
CA GLY A 57 11.40 27.65 1.28
C GLY A 57 10.43 28.47 2.13
N ALA A 58 10.38 29.78 1.87
CA ALA A 58 9.49 30.72 2.54
C ALA A 58 8.74 31.57 1.50
N PRO A 59 7.73 31.02 0.81
CA PRO A 59 6.83 31.83 -0.01
C PRO A 59 6.10 32.85 0.87
N SER A 60 5.60 33.93 0.28
CA SER A 60 5.04 35.04 1.06
C SER A 60 3.55 35.25 0.83
N GLU A 61 2.88 35.84 1.81
CA GLU A 61 1.49 36.30 1.70
C GLU A 61 1.45 37.82 1.42
N GLY A 62 0.41 38.27 0.71
CA GLY A 62 0.25 39.68 0.34
C GLY A 62 1.26 40.16 -0.72
N ASP A 63 1.80 41.37 -0.52
CA ASP A 63 2.73 42.04 -1.44
C ASP A 63 4.22 41.75 -1.15
N SER A 64 4.50 40.92 -0.13
CA SER A 64 5.87 40.55 0.24
C SER A 64 6.44 39.52 -0.75
N MET A 65 7.76 39.54 -0.92
CA MET A 65 8.45 38.59 -1.79
C MET A 65 8.75 37.28 -1.05
N GLY A 66 8.71 36.16 -1.78
CA GLY A 66 9.15 34.88 -1.26
C GLY A 66 10.68 34.86 -1.17
N ASN A 67 11.22 33.97 -0.33
CA ASN A 67 12.66 33.85 -0.14
C ASN A 67 13.08 32.40 0.13
N LEU A 68 14.37 32.15 0.01
CA LEU A 68 15.01 30.90 0.39
C LEU A 68 15.95 31.17 1.57
N TYR A 69 16.06 30.23 2.50
CA TYR A 69 16.95 30.32 3.64
C TYR A 69 17.84 29.08 3.69
N GLN A 70 19.11 29.27 4.03
CA GLN A 70 20.04 28.21 4.38
C GLN A 70 20.20 28.20 5.90
N CYS A 71 19.75 27.13 6.53
CA CYS A 71 19.86 26.89 7.97
C CYS A 71 21.03 25.95 8.26
N GLN A 72 21.85 26.30 9.24
CA GLN A 72 22.98 25.49 9.68
C GLN A 72 22.73 24.89 11.08
N PRO A 73 22.62 23.56 11.20
CA PRO A 73 22.50 22.84 12.46
C PRO A 73 23.58 23.17 13.48
N GLU A 74 24.83 23.35 13.06
CA GLU A 74 25.92 23.62 14.01
C GLU A 74 25.77 24.99 14.71
N THR A 75 25.26 26.01 14.02
CA THR A 75 25.12 27.37 14.55
C THR A 75 23.72 27.69 15.06
N GLY A 76 22.70 26.98 14.58
CA GLY A 76 21.29 27.31 14.80
C GLY A 76 20.79 28.50 13.96
N ASP A 77 21.63 29.06 13.08
CA ASP A 77 21.30 30.24 12.30
C ASP A 77 20.69 29.87 10.94
N CYS A 78 19.72 30.68 10.48
CA CYS A 78 19.17 30.65 9.13
C CYS A 78 19.45 31.97 8.41
N LEU A 79 20.19 31.90 7.30
CA LEU A 79 20.53 33.07 6.49
C LEU A 79 19.77 33.05 5.16
N PRO A 80 19.22 34.19 4.70
CA PRO A 80 18.57 34.26 3.41
C PRO A 80 19.57 34.02 2.27
N VAL A 81 19.16 33.28 1.25
CA VAL A 81 19.98 33.00 0.06
C VAL A 81 19.80 34.13 -0.94
N THR A 82 20.90 34.81 -1.27
CA THR A 82 20.90 35.87 -2.29
C THR A 82 20.93 35.27 -3.69
N LEU A 83 19.82 35.37 -4.41
CA LEU A 83 19.73 34.94 -5.81
C LEU A 83 20.21 36.05 -6.75
N SER A 84 21.03 35.70 -7.73
CA SER A 84 21.49 36.59 -8.82
C SER A 84 20.44 36.80 -9.92
N SER A 85 19.14 36.76 -9.56
CA SER A 85 18.02 36.89 -10.49
C SER A 85 17.50 38.33 -10.56
N ASN A 86 17.13 38.79 -11.76
CA ASN A 86 16.48 40.09 -11.98
C ASN A 86 14.98 40.08 -11.59
N TYR A 87 14.42 38.92 -11.24
CA TYR A 87 13.01 38.76 -10.87
C TYR A 87 12.85 37.81 -9.69
N THR A 88 12.13 38.27 -8.68
CA THR A 88 11.65 37.46 -7.56
C THR A 88 10.14 37.66 -7.49
N SER A 89 9.38 36.66 -7.04
CA SER A 89 7.94 36.83 -6.77
C SER A 89 7.62 36.30 -5.38
N LYS A 90 6.39 36.55 -4.91
CA LYS A 90 5.88 35.97 -3.65
C LYS A 90 5.91 34.43 -3.61
N TYR A 91 6.01 33.77 -4.76
CA TYR A 91 5.98 32.32 -4.91
C TYR A 91 7.36 31.66 -4.80
N LEU A 92 8.45 32.43 -4.71
CA LEU A 92 9.79 31.88 -4.48
C LEU A 92 9.81 31.09 -3.16
N GLY A 93 10.28 29.84 -3.22
CA GLY A 93 10.28 28.92 -2.07
C GLY A 93 9.09 27.95 -2.02
N MET A 94 8.14 28.01 -2.95
CA MET A 94 7.07 26.99 -3.03
C MET A 94 7.58 25.61 -3.47
N THR A 95 8.62 25.57 -4.30
CA THR A 95 9.16 24.34 -4.89
C THR A 95 10.65 24.26 -4.62
N LEU A 96 11.08 23.14 -4.07
CA LEU A 96 12.48 22.79 -3.84
C LEU A 96 12.66 21.31 -4.20
N ALA A 97 13.71 21.00 -4.93
CA ALA A 97 14.08 19.64 -5.31
C ALA A 97 15.61 19.56 -5.39
N THR A 98 16.16 18.38 -5.11
CA THR A 98 17.60 18.10 -5.22
C THR A 98 17.79 16.76 -5.91
N ASP A 99 18.89 16.63 -6.65
CA ASP A 99 19.27 15.35 -7.23
C ASP A 99 20.21 14.61 -6.27
N PRO A 100 19.81 13.43 -5.75
CA PRO A 100 20.63 12.65 -4.82
C PRO A 100 21.95 12.16 -5.45
N THR A 101 22.05 12.11 -6.78
CA THR A 101 23.27 11.73 -7.51
C THR A 101 24.18 12.92 -7.84
N SER A 102 23.68 14.15 -7.70
CA SER A 102 24.43 15.36 -8.03
C SER A 102 25.43 15.72 -6.94
N GLY A 103 26.55 15.00 -6.90
CA GLY A 103 27.72 15.49 -6.21
C GLY A 103 28.18 16.80 -6.86
N ASN A 104 27.96 17.92 -6.17
CA ASN A 104 28.40 19.30 -6.44
C ASN A 104 29.43 19.45 -7.57
N LEU A 105 29.15 20.27 -8.59
CA LEU A 105 30.17 20.72 -9.53
C LEU A 105 31.32 21.38 -8.75
N LEU A 106 32.55 20.92 -9.01
CA LEU A 106 33.76 21.49 -8.45
C LEU A 106 34.52 22.18 -9.57
N PHE A 107 35.01 23.39 -9.29
CA PHE A 107 35.77 24.15 -10.26
C PHE A 107 37.26 24.13 -9.92
N ALA A 108 38.10 24.20 -10.95
CA ALA A 108 39.51 24.52 -10.87
C ALA A 108 39.81 25.49 -12.01
N ALA A 109 40.73 26.43 -11.80
CA ALA A 109 41.10 27.41 -12.83
C ALA A 109 42.60 27.34 -13.12
N VAL A 110 42.94 27.31 -14.41
CA VAL A 110 44.32 27.39 -14.90
C VAL A 110 44.43 28.55 -15.87
N GLN A 111 45.36 29.45 -15.60
CA GLN A 111 45.79 30.44 -16.57
C GLN A 111 46.96 29.88 -17.38
N PHE A 112 46.90 30.03 -18.70
CA PHE A 112 47.94 29.55 -19.60
C PHE A 112 48.43 30.65 -20.53
N SER A 113 49.72 30.60 -20.85
CA SER A 113 50.36 31.45 -21.84
C SER A 113 51.60 30.72 -22.40
N THR A 114 52.83 31.24 -22.27
CA THR A 114 54.06 30.43 -22.45
C THR A 114 54.24 29.42 -21.32
N HIS A 115 53.79 29.77 -20.11
CA HIS A 115 53.81 28.93 -18.91
C HIS A 115 52.37 28.66 -18.45
N PHE A 116 52.19 27.65 -17.59
CA PHE A 116 50.89 27.24 -17.05
C PHE A 116 50.89 27.46 -15.54
N LYS A 117 49.82 28.04 -15.00
CA LYS A 117 49.65 28.25 -13.57
C LYS A 117 48.23 27.90 -13.16
N THR A 118 48.10 26.97 -12.22
CA THR A 118 46.85 26.71 -11.52
C THR A 118 46.58 27.85 -10.55
N GLU A 119 45.48 28.57 -10.75
CA GLU A 119 45.06 29.69 -9.90
C GLU A 119 44.33 29.19 -8.65
N PHE A 120 43.55 28.11 -8.79
CA PHE A 120 43.00 27.35 -7.66
C PHE A 120 42.66 25.93 -8.11
N THR A 121 42.79 24.98 -7.18
CA THR A 121 42.47 23.55 -7.38
C THR A 121 41.03 23.23 -6.97
N PHE A 122 40.56 22.01 -7.25
CA PHE A 122 39.26 21.55 -6.76
C PHE A 122 39.19 21.56 -5.23
N LEU A 123 40.29 21.23 -4.56
CA LEU A 123 40.40 21.27 -3.10
C LEU A 123 40.30 22.70 -2.54
N ASP A 124 40.92 23.67 -3.21
CA ASP A 124 40.82 25.08 -2.82
C ASP A 124 39.39 25.59 -2.98
N TYR A 125 38.72 25.19 -4.06
CA TYR A 125 37.31 25.49 -4.28
C TYR A 125 36.38 24.85 -3.26
N ILE A 126 36.66 23.61 -2.82
CA ILE A 126 35.93 22.94 -1.74
C ILE A 126 36.04 23.75 -0.44
N ARG A 127 37.23 24.29 -0.15
CA ARG A 127 37.50 25.08 1.06
C ARG A 127 36.91 26.49 1.02
N GLN A 128 36.92 27.12 -0.16
CA GLN A 128 36.48 28.50 -0.37
C GLN A 128 35.56 28.56 -1.59
N LYS A 129 34.25 28.38 -1.40
CA LYS A 129 33.25 28.35 -2.49
C LYS A 129 32.90 29.72 -3.09
N ASP A 130 33.74 30.73 -2.89
CA ASP A 130 33.57 32.08 -3.44
C ASP A 130 34.55 32.29 -4.62
N PRO A 131 34.06 32.24 -5.88
CA PRO A 131 34.90 32.43 -7.06
C PRO A 131 35.56 33.80 -7.11
N ASP A 132 34.92 34.85 -6.59
CA ASP A 132 35.46 36.21 -6.63
C ASP A 132 36.66 36.34 -5.69
N ALA A 133 36.59 35.73 -4.51
CA ALA A 133 37.73 35.66 -3.59
C ALA A 133 38.90 34.83 -4.16
N LEU A 134 38.62 33.70 -4.81
CA LEU A 134 39.64 32.84 -5.42
C LEU A 134 40.30 33.50 -6.63
N LEU A 135 39.56 34.31 -7.39
CA LEU A 135 40.07 34.98 -8.59
C LEU A 135 40.64 36.39 -8.33
N ALA A 136 40.42 36.98 -7.16
CA ALA A 136 40.88 38.34 -6.82
C ALA A 136 42.41 38.53 -6.96
N GLY A 137 43.18 37.46 -6.79
CA GLY A 137 44.65 37.47 -6.89
C GLY A 137 45.24 37.20 -8.28
N VAL A 138 44.42 36.90 -9.29
CA VAL A 138 44.89 36.46 -10.60
C VAL A 138 45.53 37.61 -11.38
N LYS A 139 46.77 37.41 -11.84
CA LYS A 139 47.53 38.41 -12.62
C LYS A 139 47.77 37.91 -14.04
N HIS A 140 47.31 38.69 -15.01
CA HIS A 140 47.47 38.35 -16.43
C HIS A 140 48.94 38.16 -16.84
N MET A 141 49.25 37.00 -17.42
CA MET A 141 50.62 36.59 -17.82
C MET A 141 51.22 37.35 -19.02
N ARG A 142 50.40 37.82 -19.97
CA ARG A 142 50.82 38.64 -21.13
C ARG A 142 51.96 38.05 -21.99
N LEU A 143 51.98 36.74 -22.25
CA LEU A 143 52.97 36.08 -23.13
C LEU A 143 52.27 35.37 -24.34
N LEU A 144 52.79 34.23 -24.82
CA LEU A 144 52.27 33.48 -25.98
C LEU A 144 51.02 32.62 -25.64
N THR A 145 50.55 31.78 -26.56
CA THR A 145 49.29 31.01 -26.43
C THR A 145 49.54 29.50 -26.64
N ASN A 146 50.28 28.86 -25.73
CA ASN A 146 50.61 27.42 -25.84
C ASN A 146 49.41 26.55 -25.41
N THR A 147 48.49 26.31 -26.33
CA THR A 147 47.20 25.67 -26.07
C THR A 147 47.33 24.15 -25.92
N PHE A 148 48.18 23.50 -26.73
CA PHE A 148 48.39 22.04 -26.62
C PHE A 148 49.06 21.67 -25.29
N GLY A 149 50.08 22.43 -24.90
CA GLY A 149 50.76 22.25 -23.62
C GLY A 149 49.82 22.47 -22.43
N ALA A 150 48.95 23.48 -22.50
CA ALA A 150 47.99 23.78 -21.44
C ALA A 150 46.98 22.65 -21.22
N ILE A 151 46.43 22.08 -22.30
CA ILE A 151 45.48 20.96 -22.20
C ILE A 151 46.15 19.74 -21.55
N ASN A 152 47.36 19.39 -21.99
CA ASN A 152 48.11 18.29 -21.41
C ASN A 152 48.48 18.53 -19.94
N TYR A 153 48.80 19.77 -19.57
CA TYR A 153 49.06 20.17 -18.19
C TYR A 153 47.80 19.97 -17.32
N VAL A 154 46.63 20.41 -17.77
CA VAL A 154 45.36 20.23 -17.02
C VAL A 154 45.08 18.74 -16.76
N VAL A 155 45.26 17.90 -17.78
CA VAL A 155 45.04 16.45 -17.63
C VAL A 155 45.99 15.83 -16.60
N LYS A 156 47.28 16.19 -16.65
CA LYS A 156 48.31 15.56 -15.81
C LYS A 156 48.41 16.14 -14.41
N GLU A 157 48.17 17.44 -14.26
CA GLU A 157 48.52 18.17 -13.03
C GLU A 157 47.29 18.74 -12.31
N VAL A 158 46.09 18.74 -12.91
CA VAL A 158 44.88 19.33 -12.29
C VAL A 158 43.81 18.27 -12.01
N PHE A 159 43.59 17.33 -12.93
CA PHE A 159 42.68 16.19 -12.71
C PHE A 159 43.31 15.09 -11.85
N GLN A 160 43.94 15.48 -10.74
CA GLN A 160 44.58 14.60 -9.77
C GLN A 160 43.74 14.48 -8.50
N GLN A 161 43.61 13.25 -7.97
CA GLN A 161 42.77 12.97 -6.81
C GLN A 161 43.26 13.71 -5.54
N GLU A 162 44.58 13.85 -5.41
CA GLU A 162 45.23 14.60 -4.33
C GLU A 162 44.91 16.11 -4.34
N LEU A 163 44.47 16.65 -5.48
CA LEU A 163 44.05 18.06 -5.63
C LEU A 163 42.53 18.23 -5.58
N GLY A 164 41.80 17.20 -5.13
CA GLY A 164 40.35 17.23 -4.94
C GLY A 164 39.54 16.80 -6.16
N ALA A 165 40.17 16.25 -7.21
CA ALA A 165 39.45 15.68 -8.34
C ALA A 165 38.81 14.34 -7.95
N ARG A 166 37.52 14.17 -8.24
CA ARG A 166 36.78 12.94 -7.96
C ARG A 166 36.96 11.92 -9.10
N PRO A 167 37.35 10.66 -8.82
CA PRO A 167 37.60 9.65 -9.85
C PRO A 167 36.32 9.20 -10.57
N ASP A 168 35.17 9.30 -9.90
CA ASP A 168 33.81 8.94 -10.33
C ASP A 168 33.06 10.08 -11.03
N ALA A 169 33.63 11.30 -11.08
CA ALA A 169 32.97 12.47 -11.67
C ALA A 169 33.30 12.66 -13.16
N THR A 170 32.32 13.13 -13.94
CA THR A 170 32.50 13.53 -15.34
C THR A 170 33.48 14.70 -15.46
N LYS A 171 34.56 14.52 -16.22
CA LYS A 171 35.60 15.53 -16.43
C LYS A 171 35.24 16.46 -17.58
N VAL A 172 35.11 17.75 -17.28
CA VAL A 172 34.80 18.80 -18.26
C VAL A 172 35.90 19.86 -18.27
N LEU A 173 36.32 20.29 -19.45
CA LEU A 173 37.32 21.33 -19.68
C LEU A 173 36.74 22.44 -20.55
N ILE A 174 36.75 23.68 -20.06
CA ILE A 174 36.34 24.87 -20.80
C ILE A 174 37.59 25.69 -21.12
N ILE A 175 37.87 25.87 -22.40
CA ILE A 175 39.03 26.60 -22.91
C ILE A 175 38.55 27.96 -23.39
N ILE A 176 39.15 29.04 -22.90
CA ILE A 176 38.86 30.41 -23.34
C ILE A 176 40.16 30.97 -23.92
N THR A 177 40.15 31.33 -25.20
CA THR A 177 41.33 31.85 -25.91
C THR A 177 40.96 33.00 -26.84
N ASP A 178 41.88 33.95 -27.04
CA ASP A 178 41.74 35.06 -27.98
C ASP A 178 42.70 34.98 -29.18
N GLY A 179 43.49 33.91 -29.28
CA GLY A 179 44.46 33.69 -30.36
C GLY A 179 44.69 32.22 -30.72
N GLU A 180 45.26 31.99 -31.89
CA GLU A 180 45.67 30.66 -32.34
C GLU A 180 46.78 30.08 -31.47
N ALA A 181 46.87 28.75 -31.42
CA ALA A 181 47.90 28.07 -30.65
C ALA A 181 49.30 28.37 -31.23
N THR A 182 50.22 28.79 -30.38
CA THR A 182 51.62 29.07 -30.76
C THR A 182 52.52 27.83 -30.67
N ASP A 183 52.01 26.73 -30.13
CA ASP A 183 52.65 25.44 -30.03
C ASP A 183 52.00 24.39 -30.94
N ASN A 184 52.72 23.30 -31.20
CA ASN A 184 52.24 22.21 -32.04
C ASN A 184 52.58 20.86 -31.40
N HIS A 185 51.60 20.22 -30.77
CA HIS A 185 51.72 18.91 -30.11
C HIS A 185 50.40 18.12 -30.30
N ASN A 186 50.21 16.97 -29.63
CA ASN A 186 48.92 16.27 -29.59
C ASN A 186 48.21 16.50 -28.25
N ILE A 187 46.91 16.23 -28.22
CA ILE A 187 46.08 16.23 -27.00
C ILE A 187 45.49 14.85 -26.71
N ASP A 188 46.18 13.78 -27.12
CA ASP A 188 45.67 12.41 -26.99
C ASP A 188 45.36 12.04 -25.53
N ALA A 189 46.12 12.61 -24.58
CA ALA A 189 45.90 12.43 -23.15
C ALA A 189 44.53 12.98 -22.67
N ALA A 190 43.92 13.90 -23.42
CA ALA A 190 42.66 14.54 -23.07
C ALA A 190 41.43 13.93 -23.75
N LYS A 191 41.56 12.76 -24.42
CA LYS A 191 40.47 12.11 -25.16
C LYS A 191 39.24 11.82 -24.31
N ASP A 192 39.44 11.44 -23.05
CA ASP A 192 38.38 11.05 -22.10
C ASP A 192 37.77 12.24 -21.35
N ILE A 193 38.01 13.47 -21.80
CA ILE A 193 37.51 14.71 -21.20
C ILE A 193 36.56 15.39 -22.18
N ILE A 194 35.41 15.87 -21.71
CA ILE A 194 34.51 16.70 -22.52
C ILE A 194 35.10 18.11 -22.61
N ARG A 195 35.38 18.59 -23.83
CA ARG A 195 36.13 19.83 -24.08
C ARG A 195 35.30 20.85 -24.86
N TYR A 196 35.06 22.01 -24.26
CA TYR A 196 34.50 23.19 -24.89
C TYR A 196 35.62 24.19 -25.19
N ILE A 197 35.52 24.90 -26.31
CA ILE A 197 36.44 26.01 -26.64
C ILE A 197 35.68 27.26 -27.07
N ILE A 198 36.07 28.38 -26.48
CA ILE A 198 35.51 29.70 -26.73
C ILE A 198 36.62 30.58 -27.30
N GLY A 199 36.56 30.86 -28.60
CA GLY A 199 37.47 31.76 -29.30
C GLY A 199 36.92 33.19 -29.29
N ILE A 200 37.70 34.16 -28.82
CA ILE A 200 37.24 35.55 -28.64
C ILE A 200 38.09 36.53 -29.46
N GLY A 201 37.46 37.44 -30.17
CA GLY A 201 38.11 38.59 -30.76
C GLY A 201 38.51 38.43 -32.22
N LYS A 202 39.28 39.39 -32.71
CA LYS A 202 39.51 39.63 -34.15
C LYS A 202 40.34 38.55 -34.84
N ASN A 203 41.02 37.70 -34.07
CA ASN A 203 41.88 36.63 -34.59
C ASN A 203 41.08 35.46 -35.17
N PHE A 204 39.79 35.32 -34.81
CA PHE A 204 38.92 34.24 -35.29
C PHE A 204 37.91 34.66 -36.38
N LYS A 205 38.26 35.69 -37.18
CA LYS A 205 37.37 36.20 -38.24
C LYS A 205 37.33 35.32 -39.50
N THR A 206 38.38 34.55 -39.77
CA THR A 206 38.48 33.70 -40.96
C THR A 206 38.00 32.29 -40.64
N LYS A 207 37.41 31.59 -41.61
CA LYS A 207 37.01 30.18 -41.42
C LYS A 207 38.20 29.29 -41.05
N GLU A 208 39.37 29.54 -41.63
CA GLU A 208 40.61 28.80 -41.34
C GLU A 208 41.00 28.90 -39.85
N SER A 209 40.96 30.10 -39.27
CA SER A 209 41.23 30.30 -37.84
C SER A 209 40.18 29.68 -36.92
N GLN A 210 38.92 29.58 -37.37
CA GLN A 210 37.84 28.93 -36.63
C GLN A 210 37.96 27.39 -36.68
N GLU A 211 38.32 26.85 -37.85
CA GLU A 211 38.58 25.42 -38.03
C GLU A 211 39.78 24.96 -37.21
N ALA A 212 40.77 25.81 -37.00
CA ALA A 212 41.91 25.55 -36.12
C ALA A 212 41.50 25.30 -34.64
N LEU A 213 40.30 25.73 -34.22
CA LEU A 213 39.79 25.47 -32.86
C LEU A 213 39.08 24.12 -32.75
N HIS A 214 38.62 23.53 -33.86
CA HIS A 214 37.93 22.24 -33.86
C HIS A 214 38.81 21.10 -33.32
N GLN A 215 40.15 21.21 -33.47
CA GLN A 215 41.08 20.20 -32.97
C GLN A 215 41.17 20.14 -31.44
N PHE A 216 40.77 21.20 -30.73
CA PHE A 216 40.84 21.26 -29.27
C PHE A 216 39.52 20.87 -28.60
N ALA A 217 38.41 21.00 -29.31
CA ALA A 217 37.07 20.70 -28.81
C ALA A 217 36.70 19.22 -28.91
N SER A 218 35.57 18.85 -28.31
CA SER A 218 34.91 17.56 -28.56
C SER A 218 34.06 17.62 -29.84
N LYS A 219 33.63 16.46 -30.34
CA LYS A 219 32.77 16.36 -31.54
C LYS A 219 31.31 16.17 -31.11
N PRO A 220 30.32 16.75 -31.82
CA PRO A 220 30.43 17.57 -33.04
C PRO A 220 30.88 19.02 -32.77
N ALA A 221 31.69 19.60 -33.67
CA ALA A 221 32.29 20.91 -33.47
C ALA A 221 31.26 22.07 -33.33
N GLU A 222 30.08 21.91 -33.91
CA GLU A 222 28.97 22.88 -33.84
C GLU A 222 28.45 23.10 -32.40
N GLU A 223 28.59 22.08 -31.56
CA GLU A 223 28.16 22.11 -30.16
C GLU A 223 29.26 22.69 -29.25
N PHE A 224 30.50 22.24 -29.43
CA PHE A 224 31.61 22.48 -28.51
C PHE A 224 32.54 23.66 -28.88
N VAL A 225 32.41 24.25 -30.08
CA VAL A 225 33.17 25.43 -30.50
C VAL A 225 32.27 26.66 -30.55
N LYS A 226 32.60 27.70 -29.77
CA LYS A 226 31.90 29.00 -29.78
C LYS A 226 32.88 30.10 -30.18
N ILE A 227 32.48 30.93 -31.14
CA ILE A 227 33.28 32.06 -31.64
C ILE A 227 32.58 33.36 -31.30
N LEU A 228 33.27 34.24 -30.59
CA LEU A 228 32.79 35.55 -30.18
C LEU A 228 33.66 36.62 -30.84
N ASP A 229 33.04 37.64 -31.41
CA ASP A 229 33.75 38.73 -32.09
C ASP A 229 34.27 39.81 -31.13
N THR A 230 33.66 39.99 -29.95
CA THR A 230 34.13 40.90 -28.90
C THR A 230 34.00 40.29 -27.49
N PHE A 231 34.78 40.81 -26.53
CA PHE A 231 34.75 40.35 -25.13
C PHE A 231 33.44 40.74 -24.42
N GLU A 232 32.74 41.77 -24.88
CA GLU A 232 31.41 42.13 -24.39
C GLU A 232 30.38 41.06 -24.76
N LYS A 233 30.57 40.37 -25.89
CA LYS A 233 29.72 39.23 -26.27
C LYS A 233 29.96 37.98 -25.45
N LEU A 234 30.94 37.96 -24.56
CA LEU A 234 31.03 36.92 -23.53
C LEU A 234 29.85 37.07 -22.57
N LYS A 235 29.44 38.31 -22.26
CA LYS A 235 28.16 38.59 -21.59
C LYS A 235 26.97 38.30 -22.51
N ASP A 236 27.05 38.60 -23.80
CA ASP A 236 25.97 38.23 -24.75
C ASP A 236 25.88 36.74 -25.04
N LEU A 237 26.89 35.91 -24.79
CA LEU A 237 26.78 34.45 -24.85
C LEU A 237 25.94 33.95 -23.67
N PHE A 238 26.08 34.59 -22.49
CA PHE A 238 25.17 34.42 -21.36
C PHE A 238 23.81 35.10 -21.58
N THR A 239 23.73 36.17 -22.36
CA THR A 239 22.50 36.97 -22.58
C THR A 239 21.72 36.53 -23.83
N GLU A 240 22.30 35.86 -24.83
CA GLU A 240 21.60 35.23 -25.96
C GLU A 240 20.83 34.01 -25.49
N LEU A 241 21.38 33.28 -24.50
CA LEU A 241 20.67 32.28 -23.71
C LEU A 241 19.48 32.91 -22.96
N GLN A 242 19.63 34.14 -22.46
CA GLN A 242 18.58 34.90 -21.79
C GLN A 242 17.59 35.61 -22.75
N LYS A 243 17.97 35.90 -24.00
CA LYS A 243 17.16 36.63 -25.00
C LYS A 243 16.32 35.75 -25.92
N LYS A 244 16.58 34.44 -25.98
CA LYS A 244 15.58 33.48 -26.48
C LYS A 244 14.38 33.30 -25.53
N ILE A 245 14.40 33.97 -24.37
CA ILE A 245 13.33 34.05 -23.36
C ILE A 245 12.65 35.45 -23.38
N TYR A 246 12.46 36.05 -24.56
CA TYR A 246 11.63 37.25 -24.73
C TYR A 246 10.77 37.19 -26.01
N VAL A 247 10.02 36.11 -26.16
CA VAL A 247 8.83 36.08 -27.03
C VAL A 247 7.60 35.82 -26.14
N ILE A 248 7.31 36.75 -25.23
CA ILE A 248 5.99 36.85 -24.59
C ILE A 248 5.68 38.34 -24.34
N GLU A 249 5.58 39.13 -25.39
CA GLU A 249 4.73 40.33 -25.41
C GLU A 249 4.17 40.48 -26.82
N GLY A 250 3.05 39.83 -27.08
CA GLY A 250 2.45 39.87 -28.40
C GLY A 250 1.17 39.07 -28.50
N THR A 251 0.11 39.48 -27.81
CA THR A 251 -1.25 39.22 -28.29
C THR A 251 -2.18 40.38 -27.92
N SER A 252 -2.65 41.06 -28.95
CA SER A 252 -3.67 42.10 -28.89
C SER A 252 -4.96 41.58 -28.28
N LYS A 253 -5.66 42.47 -27.57
CA LYS A 253 -7.04 42.33 -27.12
C LYS A 253 -7.94 41.86 -28.28
N GLN A 254 -8.20 40.56 -28.39
CA GLN A 254 -9.31 39.96 -29.13
C GLN A 254 -9.50 38.51 -28.66
N ASP A 255 -10.58 38.27 -27.91
CA ASP A 255 -11.25 36.99 -27.63
C ASP A 255 -10.39 35.72 -27.45
N LEU A 256 -9.72 35.58 -26.30
CA LEU A 256 -9.11 34.31 -25.88
C LEU A 256 -10.12 33.50 -25.04
N THR A 257 -10.72 32.47 -25.65
CA THR A 257 -11.59 31.49 -24.96
C THR A 257 -10.86 30.22 -24.54
N SER A 258 -9.56 30.07 -24.89
CA SER A 258 -8.71 28.91 -24.53
C SER A 258 -7.25 29.33 -24.28
N PHE A 259 -6.62 28.74 -23.28
CA PHE A 259 -5.23 28.97 -22.87
C PHE A 259 -4.36 27.74 -23.19
N ASN A 260 -3.21 27.95 -23.83
CA ASN A 260 -2.25 26.92 -24.17
C ASN A 260 -1.13 26.80 -23.14
N MET A 261 -0.25 27.80 -23.03
CA MET A 261 0.88 27.82 -22.07
C MET A 261 0.97 29.13 -21.29
N GLU A 262 0.11 30.11 -21.60
CA GLU A 262 0.08 31.45 -21.05
C GLU A 262 -0.13 31.43 -19.52
N LEU A 263 -0.93 30.47 -19.04
CA LEU A 263 -1.20 30.24 -17.62
C LEU A 263 -0.54 28.95 -17.11
N SER A 264 0.52 28.46 -17.77
CA SER A 264 1.11 27.15 -17.49
C SER A 264 1.52 26.90 -16.04
N SER A 265 1.91 27.96 -15.30
CA SER A 265 2.44 27.86 -13.93
C SER A 265 3.56 26.82 -13.81
N SER A 266 4.47 26.80 -14.80
CA SER A 266 5.63 25.91 -14.81
C SER A 266 6.49 26.07 -13.56
N GLY A 267 6.92 24.97 -12.95
CA GLY A 267 7.73 24.98 -11.72
C GLY A 267 6.93 24.91 -10.42
N ILE A 268 5.62 24.64 -10.49
CA ILE A 268 4.79 24.39 -9.30
C ILE A 268 5.19 23.11 -8.55
N SER A 269 5.77 22.15 -9.27
CA SER A 269 6.41 20.94 -8.77
C SER A 269 7.68 20.70 -9.57
N ALA A 270 8.65 20.02 -8.97
CA ALA A 270 9.91 19.69 -9.61
C ALA A 270 10.47 18.42 -9.02
N ASP A 271 11.19 17.66 -9.84
CA ASP A 271 12.00 16.54 -9.37
C ASP A 271 13.22 16.34 -10.28
N LEU A 272 14.28 15.78 -9.73
CA LEU A 272 15.54 15.57 -10.45
C LEU A 272 16.05 14.14 -10.23
N SER A 273 16.49 13.50 -11.32
CA SER A 273 17.12 12.19 -11.27
C SER A 273 18.19 12.08 -12.35
N GLU A 274 19.39 11.65 -11.97
CA GLU A 274 20.52 11.43 -12.90
C GLU A 274 20.86 12.65 -13.78
N GLY A 275 20.76 13.87 -13.23
CA GLY A 275 20.99 15.12 -13.95
C GLY A 275 19.86 15.54 -14.91
N HIS A 276 18.75 14.80 -14.96
CA HIS A 276 17.54 15.15 -15.69
C HIS A 276 16.53 15.82 -14.76
N GLY A 277 16.19 17.08 -15.04
CA GLY A 277 15.21 17.85 -14.28
C GLY A 277 13.86 17.84 -14.97
N VAL A 278 12.79 17.64 -14.21
CA VAL A 278 11.42 17.82 -14.69
C VAL A 278 10.70 18.85 -13.84
N VAL A 279 9.84 19.66 -14.46
CA VAL A 279 8.98 20.61 -13.74
C VAL A 279 7.53 20.51 -14.18
N GLY A 280 6.61 20.49 -13.23
CA GLY A 280 5.18 20.46 -13.51
C GLY A 280 4.66 21.78 -14.06
N ALA A 281 3.67 21.72 -14.95
CA ALA A 281 3.03 22.86 -15.62
C ALA A 281 1.49 22.69 -15.64
N VAL A 282 0.88 22.84 -14.46
CA VAL A 282 -0.54 22.52 -14.20
C VAL A 282 -1.55 23.30 -15.04
N GLY A 283 -1.23 24.53 -15.45
CA GLY A 283 -2.16 25.38 -16.20
C GLY A 283 -2.07 25.24 -17.71
N ALA A 284 -1.19 24.36 -18.20
CA ALA A 284 -1.09 24.08 -19.63
C ALA A 284 -2.40 23.51 -20.19
N LYS A 285 -2.76 23.89 -21.42
CA LYS A 285 -3.92 23.40 -22.19
C LYS A 285 -5.22 23.47 -21.39
N ASP A 286 -5.66 24.67 -21.04
CA ASP A 286 -6.87 24.92 -20.22
C ASP A 286 -6.84 24.13 -18.90
N TRP A 287 -5.73 24.21 -18.18
CA TRP A 287 -5.50 23.49 -16.92
C TRP A 287 -5.60 21.96 -17.01
N ALA A 288 -5.48 21.39 -18.21
CA ALA A 288 -5.29 19.95 -18.35
C ALA A 288 -3.96 19.52 -17.71
N GLY A 289 -2.94 20.36 -17.88
CA GLY A 289 -1.63 20.22 -17.27
C GLY A 289 -0.69 19.29 -18.01
N GLY A 290 0.51 19.15 -17.46
CA GLY A 290 1.61 18.35 -17.98
C GLY A 290 2.90 18.67 -17.24
N PHE A 291 4.02 18.22 -17.77
CA PHE A 291 5.34 18.55 -17.26
C PHE A 291 6.28 18.97 -18.40
N LEU A 292 7.32 19.70 -18.03
CA LEU A 292 8.41 20.11 -18.91
C LEU A 292 9.64 19.28 -18.54
N ASP A 293 10.13 18.50 -19.49
CA ASP A 293 11.43 17.82 -19.41
C ASP A 293 12.53 18.83 -19.74
N LEU A 294 13.34 19.18 -18.73
CA LEU A 294 14.41 20.16 -18.83
C LEU A 294 15.72 19.46 -19.19
N LYS A 295 16.40 19.95 -20.22
CA LYS A 295 17.78 19.51 -20.47
C LYS A 295 18.71 20.00 -19.37
N ALA A 296 19.85 19.33 -19.22
CA ALA A 296 20.84 19.61 -18.17
C ALA A 296 21.35 21.08 -18.15
N ASP A 297 21.27 21.81 -19.27
CA ASP A 297 21.65 23.22 -19.37
C ASP A 297 20.53 24.19 -18.93
N LEU A 298 19.32 23.70 -18.71
CA LEU A 298 18.09 24.45 -18.43
C LEU A 298 17.67 25.42 -19.56
N GLN A 299 18.25 25.29 -20.75
CA GLN A 299 18.04 26.23 -21.88
C GLN A 299 16.98 25.76 -22.87
N SER A 300 16.67 24.47 -22.85
CA SER A 300 15.63 23.89 -23.68
C SER A 300 14.77 22.94 -22.88
N SER A 301 13.48 22.95 -23.16
CA SER A 301 12.49 22.10 -22.51
C SER A 301 11.57 21.45 -23.52
N THR A 302 11.09 20.25 -23.19
CA THR A 302 10.09 19.53 -23.98
C THR A 302 8.83 19.38 -23.14
N PHE A 303 7.70 19.87 -23.63
CA PHE A 303 6.41 19.69 -22.96
C PHE A 303 5.85 18.30 -23.22
N VAL A 304 5.42 17.64 -22.16
CA VAL A 304 4.74 16.34 -22.18
C VAL A 304 3.45 16.48 -21.38
N GLY A 305 2.33 16.04 -21.96
CA GLY A 305 1.02 16.16 -21.33
C GLY A 305 0.11 15.00 -21.67
N ASN A 306 -1.20 15.20 -21.46
CA ASN A 306 -2.21 14.22 -21.82
C ASN A 306 -2.26 13.99 -23.34
N GLU A 307 -2.04 12.74 -23.78
CA GLU A 307 -2.23 12.32 -25.18
C GLU A 307 -3.21 11.13 -25.27
N PRO A 308 -4.34 11.26 -26.00
CA PRO A 308 -4.87 12.48 -26.62
C PRO A 308 -5.41 13.48 -25.58
N LEU A 309 -5.40 14.77 -25.93
CA LEU A 309 -6.05 15.82 -25.14
C LEU A 309 -7.57 15.70 -25.27
N THR A 310 -8.22 15.23 -24.21
CA THR A 310 -9.65 14.99 -24.15
C THR A 310 -10.36 16.07 -23.31
N VAL A 311 -11.68 16.22 -23.45
CA VAL A 311 -12.44 17.22 -22.68
C VAL A 311 -12.40 16.89 -21.19
N GLU A 312 -12.37 15.60 -20.85
CA GLU A 312 -12.28 15.07 -19.50
C GLU A 312 -10.95 15.42 -18.81
N SER A 313 -9.89 15.66 -19.60
CA SER A 313 -8.56 16.00 -19.08
C SER A 313 -8.44 17.47 -18.64
N ARG A 314 -9.31 18.37 -19.13
CA ARG A 314 -9.28 19.81 -18.79
C ARG A 314 -9.52 20.03 -17.30
N ALA A 315 -8.91 21.07 -16.75
CA ALA A 315 -8.92 21.36 -15.31
C ALA A 315 -8.50 20.18 -14.40
N GLY A 316 -7.72 19.24 -14.93
CA GLY A 316 -7.22 18.07 -14.21
C GLY A 316 -5.98 18.35 -13.35
N TYR A 317 -5.23 19.41 -13.65
CA TYR A 317 -3.97 19.79 -12.98
C TYR A 317 -2.87 18.72 -13.07
N LEU A 318 -2.71 18.07 -14.23
CA LEU A 318 -1.55 17.19 -14.43
C LEU A 318 -0.24 17.97 -14.22
N GLY A 319 0.74 17.35 -13.56
CA GLY A 319 1.96 18.03 -13.15
C GLY A 319 1.84 18.77 -11.81
N TYR A 320 0.75 18.59 -11.06
CA TYR A 320 0.67 19.10 -9.68
C TYR A 320 1.76 18.48 -8.82
N THR A 321 2.03 17.20 -9.05
CA THR A 321 3.18 16.45 -8.52
C THR A 321 3.90 15.75 -9.66
N VAL A 322 5.22 15.63 -9.52
CA VAL A 322 6.11 14.89 -10.42
C VAL A 322 7.11 14.14 -9.57
N THR A 323 7.36 12.87 -9.88
CA THR A 323 8.29 12.02 -9.13
C THR A 323 8.95 11.01 -10.06
N TRP A 324 10.28 10.96 -10.03
CA TRP A 324 11.06 9.95 -10.73
C TRP A 324 10.99 8.59 -10.03
N LEU A 325 10.94 7.53 -10.84
CA LEU A 325 10.99 6.14 -10.42
C LEU A 325 12.16 5.48 -11.17
N PRO A 326 13.40 5.65 -10.67
CA PRO A 326 14.59 5.11 -11.29
C PRO A 326 14.60 3.56 -11.34
N SER A 327 15.32 3.02 -12.30
CA SER A 327 15.48 1.58 -12.51
C SER A 327 16.87 1.26 -13.08
N ARG A 328 17.62 0.40 -12.40
CA ARG A 328 18.85 -0.23 -12.89
C ARG A 328 18.57 -1.33 -13.92
N GLY A 329 18.43 -0.92 -15.17
CA GLY A 329 18.47 -1.82 -16.34
C GLY A 329 17.21 -1.80 -17.20
N THR A 330 16.10 -1.27 -16.67
CA THR A 330 14.95 -0.84 -17.48
C THR A 330 14.93 0.69 -17.63
N MET A 331 14.02 1.24 -18.44
CA MET A 331 13.93 2.70 -18.61
C MET A 331 13.27 3.31 -17.36
N SER A 332 13.88 4.34 -16.79
CA SER A 332 13.31 5.13 -15.70
C SER A 332 11.91 5.63 -16.06
N LEU A 333 11.03 5.59 -15.07
CA LEU A 333 9.65 6.04 -15.20
C LEU A 333 9.49 7.38 -14.48
N LEU A 334 8.50 8.16 -14.90
CA LEU A 334 8.08 9.39 -14.26
C LEU A 334 6.60 9.27 -13.91
N ALA A 335 6.29 9.38 -12.62
CA ALA A 335 4.92 9.49 -12.14
C ALA A 335 4.51 10.96 -12.05
N THR A 336 3.29 11.29 -12.47
CA THR A 336 2.74 12.63 -12.30
C THR A 336 1.27 12.61 -11.91
N GLY A 337 0.93 13.43 -10.92
CA GLY A 337 -0.42 13.55 -10.38
C GLY A 337 -1.25 14.62 -11.08
N ALA A 338 -2.52 14.29 -11.29
CA ALA A 338 -3.59 15.16 -11.76
C ALA A 338 -4.74 15.13 -10.72
N PRO A 339 -4.58 15.75 -9.54
CA PRO A 339 -5.49 15.57 -8.40
C PRO A 339 -6.89 16.13 -8.60
N ARG A 340 -7.11 16.95 -9.64
CA ARG A 340 -8.44 17.48 -9.99
C ARG A 340 -9.11 16.76 -11.15
N TYR A 341 -8.45 15.77 -11.74
CA TYR A 341 -9.03 15.01 -12.85
C TYR A 341 -10.40 14.43 -12.45
N GLN A 342 -11.44 14.83 -13.19
CA GLN A 342 -12.84 14.47 -12.89
C GLN A 342 -13.27 14.74 -11.43
N HIS A 343 -12.63 15.71 -10.76
CA HIS A 343 -12.79 16.00 -9.34
C HIS A 343 -12.42 14.85 -8.38
N VAL A 344 -11.90 13.73 -8.88
CA VAL A 344 -11.50 12.56 -8.09
C VAL A 344 -9.99 12.52 -7.91
N GLY A 345 -9.26 12.74 -9.02
CA GLY A 345 -7.81 12.65 -9.10
C GLY A 345 -7.34 11.40 -9.84
N ARG A 346 -6.20 11.52 -10.51
CA ARG A 346 -5.55 10.49 -11.31
C ARG A 346 -4.03 10.63 -11.21
N VAL A 347 -3.31 9.54 -11.37
CA VAL A 347 -1.85 9.52 -11.59
C VAL A 347 -1.55 8.89 -12.94
N LEU A 348 -0.63 9.48 -13.68
CA LEU A 348 -0.14 8.99 -14.96
C LEU A 348 1.34 8.60 -14.84
N LEU A 349 1.69 7.48 -15.43
CA LEU A 349 3.08 7.01 -15.51
C LEU A 349 3.59 7.16 -16.95
N PHE A 350 4.74 7.80 -17.08
CA PHE A 350 5.43 8.04 -18.35
C PHE A 350 6.77 7.33 -18.35
N GLN A 351 7.13 6.72 -19.47
CA GLN A 351 8.43 6.11 -19.68
C GLN A 351 9.36 7.10 -20.40
N GLN A 352 10.56 7.29 -19.84
CA GLN A 352 11.58 8.16 -20.42
C GLN A 352 12.03 7.61 -21.79
N PRO A 353 12.21 8.46 -22.81
CA PRO A 353 12.56 8.01 -24.16
C PRO A 353 13.98 7.43 -24.30
N LYS A 354 14.12 6.35 -25.09
CA LYS A 354 15.42 5.81 -25.52
C LYS A 354 15.99 6.64 -26.67
N ARG A 355 17.25 7.11 -26.55
CA ARG A 355 18.02 7.74 -27.64
C ARG A 355 17.29 8.90 -28.36
N GLY A 356 16.55 9.74 -27.62
CA GLY A 356 15.88 10.92 -28.18
C GLY A 356 14.53 10.66 -28.86
N GLY A 357 13.86 9.53 -28.57
CA GLY A 357 12.45 9.30 -28.95
C GLY A 357 11.45 10.17 -28.18
N PRO A 358 10.13 10.05 -28.47
CA PRO A 358 9.10 10.73 -27.70
C PRO A 358 8.82 10.03 -26.37
N TRP A 359 8.39 10.80 -25.37
CA TRP A 359 7.84 10.26 -24.12
C TRP A 359 6.60 9.42 -24.41
N SER A 360 6.41 8.34 -23.66
CA SER A 360 5.25 7.46 -23.82
C SER A 360 4.55 7.24 -22.49
N GLN A 361 3.23 7.39 -22.47
CA GLN A 361 2.42 7.12 -21.28
C GLN A 361 2.12 5.61 -21.21
N ILE A 362 2.53 4.96 -20.12
CA ILE A 362 2.47 3.50 -19.97
C ILE A 362 1.28 3.03 -19.11
N GLN A 363 0.85 3.83 -18.13
CA GLN A 363 -0.20 3.42 -17.20
C GLN A 363 -1.00 4.63 -16.68
N LYS A 364 -2.26 4.37 -16.31
CA LYS A 364 -3.16 5.33 -15.66
C LYS A 364 -3.68 4.70 -14.37
N ILE A 365 -3.68 5.46 -13.29
CA ILE A 365 -4.17 5.04 -11.97
C ILE A 365 -5.23 6.05 -11.54
N ASP A 366 -6.48 5.60 -11.45
CA ASP A 366 -7.62 6.44 -11.09
C ASP A 366 -7.90 6.39 -9.58
N GLY A 367 -8.20 7.55 -8.99
CA GLY A 367 -8.68 7.64 -7.61
C GLY A 367 -10.11 7.11 -7.47
N ILE A 368 -10.55 6.91 -6.23
CA ILE A 368 -11.86 6.31 -5.92
C ILE A 368 -12.88 7.30 -5.34
N GLN A 369 -12.45 8.41 -4.74
CA GLN A 369 -13.31 9.33 -4.00
C GLN A 369 -13.23 10.76 -4.57
N VAL A 370 -14.40 11.34 -4.88
CA VAL A 370 -14.50 12.74 -5.30
C VAL A 370 -14.01 13.67 -4.18
N GLY A 371 -13.19 14.66 -4.54
CA GLY A 371 -12.65 15.66 -3.64
C GLY A 371 -11.46 15.18 -2.82
N SER A 372 -11.06 13.90 -2.93
CA SER A 372 -9.97 13.35 -2.10
C SER A 372 -8.58 13.87 -2.48
N TYR A 373 -8.47 14.52 -3.64
CA TYR A 373 -7.23 15.07 -4.18
C TYR A 373 -6.18 13.98 -4.45
N PHE A 374 -6.63 12.84 -5.00
CA PHE A 374 -5.78 11.67 -5.26
C PHE A 374 -4.67 11.99 -6.26
N GLY A 375 -3.41 11.71 -5.91
CA GLY A 375 -2.23 12.17 -6.65
C GLY A 375 -1.75 13.56 -6.21
N GLY A 376 -2.24 14.07 -5.08
CA GLY A 376 -1.84 15.35 -4.50
C GLY A 376 -0.43 15.36 -3.89
N GLU A 377 0.10 14.17 -3.56
CA GLU A 377 1.49 13.92 -3.17
C GLU A 377 1.89 12.55 -3.73
N LEU A 378 3.14 12.42 -4.21
CA LEU A 378 3.70 11.20 -4.77
C LEU A 378 5.08 10.95 -4.17
N CYS A 379 5.44 9.69 -3.93
CA CYS A 379 6.78 9.31 -3.48
C CYS A 379 7.15 7.94 -4.05
N GLY A 380 8.30 7.86 -4.73
CA GLY A 380 8.93 6.60 -5.12
C GLY A 380 9.80 6.10 -3.99
N VAL A 381 9.72 4.81 -3.67
CA VAL A 381 10.50 4.19 -2.60
C VAL A 381 11.18 2.93 -3.14
N ASP A 382 12.49 2.88 -2.97
CA ASP A 382 13.36 1.71 -3.14
C ASP A 382 13.58 1.11 -1.74
N VAL A 383 12.83 0.06 -1.38
CA VAL A 383 12.80 -0.46 0.00
C VAL A 383 14.05 -1.26 0.31
N ASP A 384 14.53 -2.10 -0.62
CA ASP A 384 15.69 -2.98 -0.42
C ASP A 384 17.03 -2.42 -0.93
N ARG A 385 17.00 -1.21 -1.52
CA ARG A 385 18.18 -0.43 -1.95
C ARG A 385 18.96 -1.08 -3.08
N ASP A 386 18.28 -1.85 -3.92
CA ASP A 386 18.91 -2.48 -5.07
C ASP A 386 19.11 -1.50 -6.26
N GLY A 387 18.48 -0.31 -6.20
CA GLY A 387 18.47 0.72 -7.23
C GLY A 387 17.28 0.64 -8.19
N GLU A 388 16.29 -0.20 -7.90
CA GLU A 388 14.98 -0.25 -8.54
C GLU A 388 13.93 0.37 -7.63
N THR A 389 13.17 1.34 -8.12
CA THR A 389 11.97 1.78 -7.40
C THR A 389 10.82 0.79 -7.61
N GLU A 390 10.58 -0.05 -6.61
CA GLU A 390 9.52 -1.06 -6.60
C GLU A 390 8.22 -0.56 -5.98
N LEU A 391 8.23 0.50 -5.16
CA LEU A 391 7.02 1.10 -4.60
C LEU A 391 6.76 2.52 -5.10
N LEU A 392 5.49 2.79 -5.40
CA LEU A 392 4.94 4.12 -5.63
C LEU A 392 3.84 4.41 -4.60
N LEU A 393 4.06 5.42 -3.77
CA LEU A 393 3.09 5.91 -2.81
C LEU A 393 2.28 7.04 -3.43
N ILE A 394 0.95 6.90 -3.39
CA ILE A 394 0.02 7.90 -3.93
C ILE A 394 -0.88 8.41 -2.81
N ALA A 395 -0.77 9.70 -2.49
CA ALA A 395 -1.60 10.31 -1.45
C ALA A 395 -2.94 10.84 -1.97
N ALA A 396 -3.94 10.78 -1.11
CA ALA A 396 -5.20 11.49 -1.21
C ALA A 396 -5.45 12.24 0.11
N PRO A 397 -4.78 13.38 0.34
CA PRO A 397 -4.80 14.06 1.64
C PRO A 397 -6.18 14.61 2.04
N LEU A 398 -7.09 14.79 1.09
CA LEU A 398 -8.46 15.24 1.38
C LEU A 398 -9.47 14.08 1.42
N TYR A 399 -8.99 12.83 1.40
CA TYR A 399 -9.85 11.67 1.54
C TYR A 399 -10.61 11.71 2.87
N TYR A 400 -11.92 11.45 2.82
CA TYR A 400 -12.79 11.51 3.98
C TYR A 400 -13.48 10.16 4.23
N GLY A 401 -13.37 9.64 5.44
CA GLY A 401 -14.09 8.44 5.85
C GLY A 401 -13.56 7.83 7.16
N GLU A 402 -14.44 7.14 7.89
CA GLU A 402 -14.07 6.35 9.08
C GLU A 402 -13.38 7.18 10.19
N GLN A 403 -13.82 8.43 10.39
CA GLN A 403 -13.20 9.38 11.35
C GLN A 403 -11.71 9.65 11.10
N ARG A 404 -11.23 9.42 9.87
CA ARG A 404 -9.84 9.61 9.45
C ARG A 404 -9.75 10.42 8.17
N GLY A 405 -9.05 11.55 8.23
CA GLY A 405 -8.84 12.46 7.12
C GLY A 405 -7.50 12.22 6.44
N GLY A 406 -7.55 11.86 5.16
CA GLY A 406 -6.38 11.53 4.35
C GLY A 406 -6.13 10.02 4.25
N ARG A 407 -5.52 9.59 3.14
CA ARG A 407 -5.08 8.22 2.86
C ARG A 407 -3.83 8.25 2.00
N VAL A 408 -2.97 7.23 2.15
CA VAL A 408 -1.84 6.99 1.24
C VAL A 408 -1.94 5.56 0.73
N PHE A 409 -1.96 5.38 -0.58
CA PHE A 409 -2.08 4.07 -1.21
C PHE A 409 -0.71 3.58 -1.64
N ILE A 410 -0.43 2.30 -1.40
CA ILE A 410 0.85 1.65 -1.72
C ILE A 410 0.66 0.86 -3.01
N TYR A 411 1.38 1.27 -4.05
CA TYR A 411 1.43 0.55 -5.31
C TYR A 411 2.79 -0.12 -5.47
N GLN A 412 2.79 -1.40 -5.81
CA GLN A 412 4.01 -2.17 -6.08
C GLN A 412 4.17 -2.44 -7.57
N LYS A 413 5.40 -2.31 -8.06
CA LYS A 413 5.80 -2.61 -9.44
C LYS A 413 5.79 -4.13 -9.64
N ILE A 414 4.83 -4.63 -10.41
CA ILE A 414 4.74 -6.02 -10.84
C ILE A 414 4.94 -6.04 -12.35
N GLN A 415 6.10 -6.53 -12.80
CA GLN A 415 6.57 -6.44 -14.20
C GLN A 415 6.76 -5.00 -14.69
N LEU A 416 5.80 -4.45 -15.43
CA LEU A 416 5.82 -3.09 -15.99
C LEU A 416 4.65 -2.21 -15.47
N GLU A 417 3.80 -2.75 -14.62
CA GLU A 417 2.63 -2.05 -14.08
C GLU A 417 2.68 -1.95 -12.56
N PHE A 418 2.19 -0.85 -12.03
CA PHE A 418 2.02 -0.62 -10.61
C PHE A 418 0.62 -1.08 -10.18
N GLN A 419 0.56 -2.02 -9.22
CA GLN A 419 -0.69 -2.55 -8.68
C GLN A 419 -0.83 -2.17 -7.21
N MET A 420 -2.04 -1.81 -6.78
CA MET A 420 -2.29 -1.47 -5.38
C MET A 420 -2.21 -2.72 -4.51
N VAL A 421 -1.32 -2.71 -3.52
CA VAL A 421 -1.09 -3.84 -2.62
C VAL A 421 -1.57 -3.58 -1.19
N SER A 422 -1.59 -2.32 -0.76
CA SER A 422 -1.95 -1.92 0.60
C SER A 422 -2.28 -0.43 0.69
N GLU A 423 -2.65 0.03 1.88
CA GLU A 423 -2.86 1.43 2.23
C GLU A 423 -2.25 1.76 3.60
N LEU A 424 -1.80 3.00 3.76
CA LEU A 424 -1.38 3.59 5.03
C LEU A 424 -2.47 4.52 5.53
N GLN A 425 -2.71 4.46 6.83
CA GLN A 425 -3.78 5.20 7.49
C GLN A 425 -3.26 5.88 8.76
N GLY A 426 -3.66 7.13 8.97
CA GLY A 426 -3.43 7.86 10.22
C GLY A 426 -4.33 7.38 11.36
N GLU A 427 -4.16 8.02 12.52
CA GLU A 427 -4.93 7.74 13.74
C GLU A 427 -6.40 8.17 13.59
N THR A 428 -7.30 7.44 14.25
CA THR A 428 -8.74 7.74 14.25
C THR A 428 -9.06 8.95 15.14
N GLY A 429 -10.00 9.79 14.74
CA GLY A 429 -10.42 10.98 15.50
C GLY A 429 -10.12 12.29 14.78
N TYR A 430 -9.38 12.25 13.68
CA TYR A 430 -8.97 13.41 12.91
C TYR A 430 -9.52 13.37 11.47
N PRO A 431 -10.84 13.56 11.27
CA PRO A 431 -11.48 13.41 9.95
C PRO A 431 -11.01 14.44 8.91
N LEU A 432 -10.32 15.51 9.33
CA LEU A 432 -9.75 16.54 8.47
C LEU A 432 -8.22 16.67 8.65
N GLY A 433 -7.57 15.64 9.20
CA GLY A 433 -6.14 15.66 9.58
C GLY A 433 -5.14 15.85 8.43
N ARG A 434 -5.59 15.60 7.19
CA ARG A 434 -4.79 15.63 5.97
C ARG A 434 -3.58 14.70 5.99
N PHE A 435 -3.77 13.48 6.49
CA PHE A 435 -2.77 12.43 6.40
C PHE A 435 -2.36 12.18 4.93
N GLY A 436 -1.06 12.22 4.64
CA GLY A 436 -0.53 12.15 3.29
C GLY A 436 -0.33 13.52 2.61
N ALA A 437 -0.37 14.62 3.36
CA ALA A 437 -0.08 15.95 2.81
C ALA A 437 1.40 16.14 2.41
N ALA A 438 2.29 15.37 3.02
CA ALA A 438 3.70 15.24 2.65
C ALA A 438 4.12 13.78 2.86
N ILE A 439 4.91 13.25 1.94
CA ILE A 439 5.50 11.91 2.07
C ILE A 439 7.00 12.04 1.78
N ALA A 440 7.82 11.45 2.63
CA ALA A 440 9.25 11.40 2.41
C ALA A 440 9.75 9.97 2.58
N ALA A 441 10.41 9.43 1.55
CA ALA A 441 11.29 8.29 1.72
C ALA A 441 12.45 8.72 2.61
N LEU A 442 12.57 8.06 3.76
CA LEU A 442 13.72 8.21 4.64
C LEU A 442 14.79 7.20 4.25
N THR A 443 16.00 7.32 4.78
CA THR A 443 16.94 6.20 4.76
C THR A 443 16.57 5.18 5.85
N ASP A 444 17.47 4.24 6.14
CA ASP A 444 17.26 3.22 7.16
C ASP A 444 17.52 3.90 8.49
N ILE A 445 16.46 4.12 9.26
CA ILE A 445 16.57 4.78 10.55
C ILE A 445 16.68 3.75 11.68
N ASN A 446 16.43 2.47 11.44
CA ASN A 446 16.33 1.45 12.49
C ASN A 446 17.43 0.35 12.45
N GLY A 447 18.25 0.29 11.40
CA GLY A 447 19.33 -0.65 11.18
C GLY A 447 18.93 -2.00 10.58
N ASP A 448 17.78 -2.12 9.92
CA ASP A 448 17.33 -3.36 9.27
C ASP A 448 17.66 -3.45 7.77
N GLU A 449 18.44 -2.50 7.26
CA GLU A 449 18.85 -2.35 5.85
C GLU A 449 17.71 -1.98 4.89
N LEU A 450 16.48 -1.76 5.39
CA LEU A 450 15.34 -1.35 4.57
C LEU A 450 15.09 0.17 4.67
N THR A 451 14.50 0.72 3.62
CA THR A 451 14.13 2.14 3.56
C THR A 451 12.80 2.37 4.27
N ASP A 452 12.79 3.32 5.21
CA ASP A 452 11.61 3.70 5.99
C ASP A 452 10.91 4.91 5.35
N VAL A 453 9.66 5.20 5.74
CA VAL A 453 8.87 6.30 5.17
C VAL A 453 8.23 7.15 6.25
N ALA A 454 8.31 8.48 6.09
CA ALA A 454 7.57 9.43 6.90
C ALA A 454 6.35 9.98 6.15
N VAL A 455 5.22 10.09 6.86
CA VAL A 455 3.97 10.67 6.34
C VAL A 455 3.48 11.77 7.26
N GLY A 456 3.25 12.96 6.68
CA GLY A 456 2.76 14.13 7.38
C GLY A 456 1.23 14.22 7.43
N ALA A 457 0.71 14.68 8.57
CA ALA A 457 -0.70 14.96 8.82
C ALA A 457 -0.86 16.33 9.53
N PRO A 458 -0.65 17.44 8.80
CA PRO A 458 -0.46 18.76 9.40
C PRO A 458 -1.71 19.35 10.08
N LEU A 459 -2.90 18.78 9.86
CA LEU A 459 -4.14 19.25 10.49
C LEU A 459 -4.69 18.29 11.55
N GLU A 460 -3.92 17.27 11.94
CA GLU A 460 -4.22 16.50 13.16
C GLU A 460 -3.82 17.33 14.37
N GLU A 461 -4.81 17.95 15.03
CA GLU A 461 -4.59 18.93 16.09
C GLU A 461 -3.70 20.10 15.63
N GLN A 462 -2.43 20.11 16.05
CA GLN A 462 -1.41 21.12 15.71
C GLN A 462 -0.43 20.61 14.62
N GLY A 463 -0.69 19.39 14.12
CA GLY A 463 0.10 18.67 13.14
C GLY A 463 0.79 17.45 13.75
N ALA A 464 0.88 16.38 12.96
CA ALA A 464 1.53 15.13 13.33
C ALA A 464 2.37 14.57 12.18
N MET A 465 3.32 13.70 12.52
CA MET A 465 4.12 12.93 11.58
C MET A 465 4.13 11.46 12.01
N TYR A 466 4.01 10.56 11.03
CA TYR A 466 4.01 9.12 11.23
C TYR A 466 5.22 8.50 10.54
N ILE A 467 5.83 7.51 11.19
CA ILE A 467 6.94 6.73 10.65
C ILE A 467 6.44 5.32 10.35
N PHE A 468 6.64 4.86 9.12
CA PHE A 468 6.29 3.53 8.65
C PHE A 468 7.56 2.81 8.23
N ASN A 469 7.85 1.68 8.88
CA ASN A 469 9.07 0.95 8.60
C ASN A 469 8.98 0.09 7.35
N GLY A 470 10.14 -0.09 6.70
CA GLY A 470 10.34 -1.11 5.69
C GLY A 470 10.05 -2.51 6.25
N GLN A 471 9.53 -3.39 5.41
CA GLN A 471 9.43 -4.82 5.71
C GLN A 471 9.73 -5.63 4.45
N GLN A 472 10.05 -6.91 4.60
CA GLN A 472 10.33 -7.75 3.45
C GLN A 472 9.12 -7.76 2.49
N GLY A 473 9.32 -7.25 1.26
CA GLY A 473 8.28 -7.16 0.23
C GLY A 473 7.38 -5.93 0.29
N GLY A 474 7.65 -4.91 1.12
CA GLY A 474 6.94 -3.63 1.08
C GLY A 474 7.11 -2.74 2.33
N LEU A 475 6.06 -2.03 2.72
CA LEU A 475 6.03 -1.21 3.95
C LEU A 475 5.07 -1.81 4.99
N SER A 476 5.40 -1.64 6.28
CA SER A 476 4.49 -1.97 7.36
C SER A 476 3.23 -1.07 7.29
N PRO A 477 2.01 -1.62 7.33
CA PRO A 477 0.78 -0.83 7.34
C PRO A 477 0.53 -0.12 8.68
N ARG A 478 1.25 -0.52 9.75
CA ARG A 478 1.16 0.11 11.07
C ARG A 478 2.37 1.03 11.27
N PRO A 479 2.17 2.27 11.74
CA PRO A 479 3.28 3.15 12.05
C PRO A 479 4.06 2.60 13.26
N SER A 480 5.38 2.71 13.22
CA SER A 480 6.26 2.39 14.35
C SER A 480 6.32 3.53 15.35
N GLN A 481 6.17 4.77 14.88
CA GLN A 481 6.15 5.98 15.68
C GLN A 481 5.15 7.00 15.14
N ARG A 482 4.52 7.72 16.07
CA ARG A 482 3.73 8.93 15.80
C ARG A 482 4.28 10.07 16.63
N ILE A 483 4.61 11.19 15.98
CA ILE A 483 5.16 12.39 16.59
C ILE A 483 4.14 13.52 16.47
N GLU A 484 3.69 14.02 17.61
CA GLU A 484 2.78 15.17 17.68
C GLU A 484 3.58 16.48 17.74
N GLY A 485 3.12 17.52 17.05
CA GLY A 485 3.75 18.84 17.15
C GLY A 485 3.76 19.38 18.57
N THR A 486 2.68 19.16 19.33
CA THR A 486 2.53 19.58 20.75
C THR A 486 3.57 19.00 21.68
N GLN A 487 4.08 17.79 21.38
CA GLN A 487 5.14 17.15 22.16
C GLN A 487 6.48 17.88 22.01
N MET A 488 6.71 18.56 20.88
CA MET A 488 7.97 19.25 20.58
C MET A 488 7.95 20.68 21.12
N LEU A 489 6.94 21.45 20.71
CA LEU A 489 6.86 22.89 20.97
C LEU A 489 5.41 23.31 21.20
N SER A 490 5.17 23.98 22.32
CA SER A 490 3.88 24.61 22.62
C SER A 490 3.55 25.69 21.60
N GLY A 491 2.41 25.55 20.92
CA GLY A 491 1.90 26.56 19.97
C GLY A 491 2.37 26.39 18.53
N ILE A 492 3.04 25.28 18.21
CA ILE A 492 3.30 24.90 16.82
C ILE A 492 2.00 24.71 16.04
N GLN A 493 2.03 24.93 14.73
CA GLN A 493 0.91 24.69 13.82
C GLN A 493 1.44 24.07 12.53
N TRP A 494 0.60 23.25 11.89
CA TRP A 494 0.90 22.60 10.61
C TRP A 494 2.19 21.78 10.61
N PHE A 495 2.54 21.20 11.76
CA PHE A 495 3.69 20.30 11.87
C PHE A 495 3.51 19.10 10.93
N GLY A 496 4.52 18.81 10.10
CA GLY A 496 4.44 17.74 9.09
C GLY A 496 3.92 18.20 7.72
N ARG A 497 3.85 19.52 7.45
CA ARG A 497 3.44 20.05 6.14
C ARG A 497 4.45 19.81 5.00
N SER A 498 5.71 19.55 5.36
CA SER A 498 6.79 19.19 4.45
C SER A 498 7.84 18.41 5.23
N ILE A 499 8.37 17.34 4.66
CA ILE A 499 9.30 16.44 5.34
C ILE A 499 10.45 16.12 4.37
N HIS A 500 11.67 16.02 4.88
CA HIS A 500 12.82 15.51 4.15
C HIS A 500 13.81 14.88 5.14
N GLY A 501 14.24 13.64 4.93
CA GLY A 501 15.14 12.96 5.86
C GLY A 501 16.00 11.89 5.20
N VAL A 502 17.08 12.30 4.56
CA VAL A 502 17.98 11.41 3.82
C VAL A 502 19.41 11.48 4.35
N LYS A 503 19.75 12.54 5.10
CA LYS A 503 21.13 12.84 5.45
C LYS A 503 21.34 12.98 6.95
N ASP A 504 22.51 12.55 7.40
CA ASP A 504 23.08 12.87 8.71
C ASP A 504 23.57 14.34 8.72
N LEU A 505 22.88 15.19 9.47
CA LEU A 505 23.22 16.58 9.70
C LEU A 505 23.98 16.78 11.02
N SER A 506 23.82 15.85 11.96
CA SER A 506 24.44 15.88 13.30
C SER A 506 25.88 15.36 13.31
N GLY A 507 26.26 14.55 12.30
CA GLY A 507 27.57 13.93 12.17
C GLY A 507 27.76 12.68 13.03
N ASP A 508 26.68 12.06 13.51
CA ASP A 508 26.69 10.85 14.35
C ASP A 508 26.60 9.53 13.56
N GLY A 509 26.43 9.62 12.24
CA GLY A 509 26.27 8.49 11.32
C GLY A 509 24.84 7.97 11.20
N LEU A 510 23.85 8.66 11.80
CA LEU A 510 22.42 8.35 11.73
C LEU A 510 21.69 9.42 10.90
N ALA A 511 20.59 9.03 10.25
CA ALA A 511 19.85 9.98 9.44
C ALA A 511 19.00 10.92 10.29
N ASP A 512 19.02 12.21 9.95
CA ASP A 512 18.17 13.22 10.56
C ASP A 512 16.96 13.50 9.68
N VAL A 513 15.86 13.94 10.28
CA VAL A 513 14.60 14.28 9.60
C VAL A 513 14.28 15.75 9.82
N ALA A 514 14.23 16.53 8.74
CA ALA A 514 13.76 17.90 8.75
C ALA A 514 12.24 17.95 8.49
N VAL A 515 11.53 18.68 9.34
CA VAL A 515 10.07 18.80 9.31
C VAL A 515 9.67 20.28 9.32
N GLY A 516 8.88 20.68 8.34
CA GLY A 516 8.31 22.02 8.25
C GLY A 516 7.05 22.19 9.10
N ALA A 517 6.84 23.41 9.57
CA ALA A 517 5.65 23.87 10.29
C ALA A 517 5.28 25.31 9.87
N GLU A 518 4.30 25.93 10.53
CA GLU A 518 4.00 27.36 10.34
C GLU A 518 5.10 28.23 10.99
N GLY A 519 5.92 28.88 10.15
CA GLY A 519 6.95 29.81 10.61
C GLY A 519 8.17 29.15 11.26
N GLN A 520 8.27 27.82 11.22
CA GLN A 520 9.29 27.04 11.93
C GLN A 520 9.75 25.83 11.12
N VAL A 521 10.97 25.38 11.37
CA VAL A 521 11.51 24.11 10.88
C VAL A 521 12.17 23.37 12.03
N ILE A 522 11.83 22.10 12.18
CA ILE A 522 12.35 21.22 13.23
C ILE A 522 13.24 20.16 12.59
N VAL A 523 14.40 19.92 13.18
CA VAL A 523 15.26 18.78 12.83
C VAL A 523 15.24 17.79 13.98
N LEU A 524 14.82 16.57 13.66
CA LEU A 524 14.76 15.41 14.55
C LEU A 524 15.93 14.50 14.23
N SER A 525 16.72 14.14 15.25
CA SER A 525 17.81 13.18 15.08
C SER A 525 17.39 11.76 15.40
N SER A 526 17.87 10.81 14.62
CA SER A 526 17.70 9.40 14.93
C SER A 526 18.55 9.00 16.14
N ARG A 527 18.09 8.02 16.92
CA ARG A 527 18.78 7.41 18.05
C ARG A 527 19.32 6.04 17.64
N PRO A 528 20.49 5.63 18.15
CA PRO A 528 21.05 4.33 17.80
C PRO A 528 20.15 3.20 18.34
N VAL A 529 19.70 2.32 17.45
CA VAL A 529 18.93 1.13 17.82
C VAL A 529 19.88 0.00 18.20
N VAL A 530 19.69 -0.56 19.39
CA VAL A 530 20.55 -1.61 19.94
C VAL A 530 19.78 -2.87 20.31
N ASP A 531 20.51 -3.98 20.22
CA ASP A 531 20.11 -5.27 20.76
C ASP A 531 20.97 -5.62 21.97
N ILE A 532 20.36 -6.17 23.02
CA ILE A 532 21.08 -6.68 24.18
C ILE A 532 21.09 -8.20 24.06
N ILE A 533 22.24 -8.75 23.70
CA ILE A 533 22.46 -10.19 23.65
C ILE A 533 22.65 -10.68 25.09
N THR A 534 21.70 -11.49 25.55
CA THR A 534 21.75 -12.16 26.85
C THR A 534 22.20 -13.60 26.69
N SER A 535 22.95 -14.11 27.68
CA SER A 535 23.21 -15.55 27.79
C SER A 535 23.14 -15.98 29.26
N VAL A 536 22.28 -16.95 29.56
CA VAL A 536 22.10 -17.51 30.91
C VAL A 536 22.57 -18.96 30.93
N SER A 537 23.43 -19.30 31.88
CA SER A 537 23.93 -20.68 32.09
C SER A 537 23.93 -21.08 33.56
N PHE A 538 23.78 -22.37 33.83
CA PHE A 538 23.63 -22.93 35.17
C PHE A 538 24.76 -23.90 35.52
N SER A 539 25.16 -23.92 36.79
CA SER A 539 26.08 -24.90 37.35
C SER A 539 25.61 -25.30 38.75
N PRO A 540 25.20 -26.58 38.96
CA PRO A 540 25.11 -27.66 37.96
C PRO A 540 24.01 -27.42 36.90
N ALA A 541 24.09 -28.12 35.76
CA ALA A 541 23.12 -28.00 34.65
C ALA A 541 21.80 -28.71 34.94
N GLU A 542 21.83 -29.77 35.75
CA GLU A 542 20.67 -30.49 36.28
C GLU A 542 20.75 -30.53 37.80
N ILE A 543 19.61 -30.48 38.50
CA ILE A 543 19.56 -30.51 39.96
C ILE A 543 19.56 -31.97 40.44
N PRO A 544 20.57 -32.40 41.23
CA PRO A 544 20.63 -33.76 41.75
C PRO A 544 19.45 -34.02 42.70
N VAL A 545 18.59 -34.99 42.36
CA VAL A 545 17.35 -35.26 43.11
C VAL A 545 17.65 -35.64 44.57
N ARG A 546 18.72 -36.41 44.78
CA ARG A 546 19.18 -36.90 46.09
C ARG A 546 19.45 -35.78 47.10
N GLU A 547 19.88 -34.62 46.62
CA GLU A 547 20.24 -33.50 47.48
C GLU A 547 19.03 -32.67 47.90
N VAL A 548 17.97 -32.63 47.08
CA VAL A 548 16.80 -31.77 47.28
C VAL A 548 15.57 -32.49 47.83
N GLU A 549 15.50 -33.82 47.73
CA GLU A 549 14.38 -34.65 48.17
C GLU A 549 14.12 -34.59 49.70
N CYS A 550 12.86 -34.78 50.10
CA CYS A 550 12.41 -34.78 51.49
C CYS A 550 12.78 -36.05 52.29
N SER A 551 13.03 -37.17 51.60
CA SER A 551 13.18 -38.50 52.19
C SER A 551 14.48 -38.69 53.00
N TYR A 552 15.53 -37.89 52.73
CA TYR A 552 16.87 -38.03 53.32
C TYR A 552 17.26 -36.93 54.35
N SER A 553 16.35 -36.01 54.69
CA SER A 553 16.72 -34.76 55.39
C SER A 553 16.54 -34.83 56.92
N THR A 554 17.58 -35.21 57.67
CA THR A 554 17.65 -35.06 59.14
C THR A 554 18.48 -33.87 59.63
N SER A 555 18.98 -32.98 58.77
CA SER A 555 19.75 -31.80 59.20
C SER A 555 19.18 -30.49 58.66
N SER A 556 19.16 -29.48 59.52
CA SER A 556 18.80 -28.08 59.24
C SER A 556 19.91 -27.31 58.48
N GLN A 557 20.70 -28.00 57.65
CA GLN A 557 21.72 -27.37 56.81
C GLN A 557 21.10 -26.88 55.51
N LYS A 558 21.45 -25.65 55.10
CA LYS A 558 21.10 -25.10 53.78
C LYS A 558 21.66 -26.04 52.72
N LYS A 559 20.78 -26.61 51.88
CA LYS A 559 21.15 -27.51 50.78
C LYS A 559 21.92 -26.73 49.71
N GLU A 560 22.84 -27.40 49.02
CA GLU A 560 23.67 -26.78 47.98
C GLU A 560 22.79 -26.12 46.90
N GLY A 561 23.23 -24.94 46.47
CA GLY A 561 22.49 -24.08 45.58
C GLY A 561 22.94 -24.20 44.13
N VAL A 562 22.18 -23.62 43.20
CA VAL A 562 22.58 -23.53 41.79
C VAL A 562 23.19 -22.16 41.54
N ASN A 563 24.35 -22.14 40.88
CA ASN A 563 24.97 -20.92 40.38
C ASN A 563 24.40 -20.57 39.00
N ILE A 564 23.91 -19.34 38.87
CA ILE A 564 23.39 -18.75 37.63
C ILE A 564 24.42 -17.74 37.12
N THR A 565 24.94 -17.95 35.91
CA THR A 565 25.79 -16.97 35.23
C THR A 565 24.96 -16.27 34.16
N VAL A 566 24.86 -14.95 34.24
CA VAL A 566 24.13 -14.12 33.28
C VAL A 566 25.12 -13.19 32.61
N CYS A 567 25.17 -13.20 31.30
CA CYS A 567 26.01 -12.28 30.54
C CYS A 567 25.19 -11.34 29.67
N PHE A 568 25.67 -10.11 29.53
CA PHE A 568 25.10 -9.07 28.69
C PHE A 568 26.14 -8.58 27.69
N GLN A 569 25.71 -8.30 26.47
CA GLN A 569 26.51 -7.66 25.44
C GLN A 569 25.60 -6.76 24.60
N VAL A 570 25.96 -5.50 24.40
CA VAL A 570 25.19 -4.62 23.52
C VAL A 570 25.72 -4.71 22.09
N LYS A 571 24.81 -4.81 21.12
CA LYS A 571 25.12 -4.81 19.70
C LYS A 571 24.34 -3.68 19.04
N SER A 572 25.03 -2.79 18.32
CA SER A 572 24.36 -1.81 17.44
C SER A 572 23.75 -2.53 16.25
N LEU A 573 22.52 -2.19 15.89
CA LEU A 573 21.93 -2.60 14.62
C LEU A 573 22.34 -1.68 13.47
N ILE A 574 22.64 -0.42 13.79
CA ILE A 574 23.13 0.56 12.80
C ILE A 574 24.66 0.56 12.82
N SER A 575 25.27 0.04 11.75
CA SER A 575 26.73 -0.13 11.64
C SER A 575 27.49 1.19 11.40
N THR A 576 26.81 2.22 10.88
CA THR A 576 27.38 3.52 10.55
C THR A 576 27.55 4.46 11.74
N PHE A 577 26.94 4.15 12.88
CA PHE A 577 26.96 5.01 14.07
C PHE A 577 28.40 5.25 14.58
N GLN A 578 28.76 6.53 14.73
CA GLN A 578 30.10 6.98 15.14
C GLN A 578 30.09 7.57 16.56
N GLY A 579 29.67 6.77 17.55
CA GLY A 579 29.59 7.18 18.95
C GLY A 579 29.96 6.08 19.95
N HIS A 580 30.09 6.45 21.23
CA HIS A 580 30.43 5.51 22.30
C HIS A 580 29.17 4.77 22.80
N LEU A 581 29.01 3.51 22.41
CA LEU A 581 27.82 2.73 22.71
C LEU A 581 27.84 2.13 24.13
N VAL A 582 27.13 2.76 25.06
CA VAL A 582 26.88 2.23 26.40
C VAL A 582 25.39 2.26 26.69
N ALA A 583 24.85 1.10 27.09
CA ALA A 583 23.47 0.97 27.51
C ALA A 583 23.41 0.73 29.02
N ASN A 584 22.78 1.63 29.76
CA ASN A 584 22.50 1.41 31.19
C ASN A 584 21.25 0.54 31.29
N VAL A 585 21.42 -0.70 31.76
CA VAL A 585 20.38 -1.73 31.76
C VAL A 585 19.97 -2.05 33.19
N THR A 586 18.68 -2.00 33.46
CA THR A 586 18.07 -2.58 34.66
C THR A 586 17.58 -3.96 34.32
N TYR A 587 18.06 -4.97 35.04
CA TYR A 587 17.64 -6.35 34.87
C TYR A 587 16.94 -6.87 36.13
N THR A 588 16.08 -7.86 35.92
CA THR A 588 15.36 -8.59 36.96
C THR A 588 15.46 -10.08 36.67
N LEU A 589 15.96 -10.83 37.65
CA LEU A 589 15.97 -12.27 37.69
C LEU A 589 14.88 -12.76 38.64
N GLN A 590 14.06 -13.70 38.18
CA GLN A 590 12.99 -14.28 38.97
C GLN A 590 12.99 -15.80 38.85
N LEU A 591 12.86 -16.47 40.00
CA LEU A 591 12.79 -17.92 40.12
C LEU A 591 11.33 -18.36 40.27
N ASP A 592 10.95 -19.43 39.55
CA ASP A 592 9.60 -20.02 39.55
C ASP A 592 8.50 -18.94 39.45
N GLY A 593 8.63 -18.01 38.50
CA GLY A 593 7.75 -16.84 38.42
C GLY A 593 6.26 -17.16 38.23
N HIS A 594 5.95 -18.38 37.75
CA HIS A 594 4.59 -18.90 37.60
C HIS A 594 3.99 -19.47 38.89
N ARG A 595 4.79 -19.66 39.96
CA ARG A 595 4.35 -20.27 41.23
C ARG A 595 4.12 -19.24 42.32
N THR A 596 3.14 -19.51 43.18
CA THR A 596 2.90 -18.70 44.39
C THR A 596 4.00 -18.85 45.44
N ARG A 597 4.68 -20.00 45.47
CA ARG A 597 5.87 -20.25 46.30
C ARG A 597 6.99 -20.80 45.43
N SER A 598 8.06 -20.02 45.29
CA SER A 598 9.26 -20.45 44.57
C SER A 598 9.99 -21.56 45.34
N ARG A 599 10.46 -22.59 44.61
CA ARG A 599 11.29 -23.65 45.17
C ARG A 599 12.72 -23.18 45.42
N GLY A 600 13.21 -22.17 44.70
CA GLY A 600 14.52 -21.55 44.89
C GLY A 600 14.41 -20.14 45.47
N LEU A 601 15.31 -19.77 46.38
CA LEU A 601 15.39 -18.42 46.95
C LEU A 601 16.80 -17.86 46.82
N PHE A 602 16.89 -16.61 46.35
CA PHE A 602 18.12 -15.83 46.40
C PHE A 602 18.48 -15.46 47.86
N PRO A 603 19.74 -15.07 48.11
CA PRO A 603 20.17 -14.54 49.41
C PRO A 603 19.23 -13.46 49.93
N GLY A 604 18.80 -13.59 51.19
CA GLY A 604 17.79 -12.71 51.79
C GLY A 604 16.35 -13.21 51.67
N GLY A 605 16.13 -14.43 51.16
CA GLY A 605 14.83 -15.11 51.17
C GLY A 605 13.84 -14.60 50.10
N LYS A 606 14.34 -13.90 49.08
CA LYS A 606 13.54 -13.37 47.97
C LYS A 606 13.61 -14.32 46.77
N HIS A 607 12.53 -14.42 46.00
CA HIS A 607 12.49 -15.17 44.73
C HIS A 607 12.74 -14.28 43.50
N LYS A 608 12.90 -12.97 43.72
CA LYS A 608 13.20 -11.95 42.70
C LYS A 608 14.43 -11.15 43.13
N LEU A 609 15.34 -10.92 42.20
CA LEU A 609 16.54 -10.10 42.33
C LEU A 609 16.58 -9.10 41.18
N SER A 610 16.82 -7.82 41.48
CA SER A 610 16.96 -6.78 40.45
C SER A 610 18.28 -6.05 40.65
N GLY A 611 18.88 -5.58 39.55
CA GLY A 611 20.13 -4.84 39.57
C GLY A 611 20.28 -3.95 38.33
N ASN A 612 21.23 -3.03 38.41
CA ASN A 612 21.56 -2.11 37.31
C ASN A 612 23.00 -2.38 36.86
N THR A 613 23.25 -2.34 35.56
CA THR A 613 24.59 -2.54 35.00
C THR A 613 24.77 -1.73 33.71
N ALA A 614 25.99 -1.24 33.48
CA ALA A 614 26.36 -0.63 32.21
C ALA A 614 26.81 -1.74 31.25
N VAL A 615 26.12 -1.89 30.13
CA VAL A 615 26.41 -2.88 29.10
C VAL A 615 27.18 -2.21 27.97
N THR A 616 28.30 -2.85 27.59
CA THR A 616 29.19 -2.40 26.51
C THR A 616 29.24 -3.46 25.41
N PRO A 617 29.86 -3.18 24.25
CA PRO A 617 30.02 -4.17 23.18
C PRO A 617 30.87 -5.38 23.60
N ILE A 618 31.62 -5.26 24.70
CA ILE A 618 32.37 -6.35 25.31
C ILE A 618 31.45 -7.11 26.27
N LYS A 619 31.35 -8.42 26.08
CA LYS A 619 30.54 -9.31 26.91
C LYS A 619 30.93 -9.20 28.40
N SER A 620 29.98 -8.81 29.25
CA SER A 620 30.12 -8.74 30.70
C SER A 620 29.24 -9.79 31.37
N CYS A 621 29.80 -10.58 32.29
CA CYS A 621 29.10 -11.68 32.96
C CYS A 621 29.03 -11.47 34.47
N PHE A 622 27.88 -11.80 35.05
CA PHE A 622 27.57 -11.70 36.47
C PHE A 622 27.15 -13.06 36.99
N MET A 623 27.66 -13.42 38.16
CA MET A 623 27.33 -14.68 38.82
C MET A 623 26.37 -14.43 40.00
N PHE A 624 25.29 -15.17 40.01
CA PHE A 624 24.30 -15.22 41.08
C PHE A 624 24.17 -16.64 41.58
N TRP A 625 23.65 -16.83 42.79
CA TRP A 625 23.37 -18.16 43.32
C TRP A 625 22.07 -18.13 44.11
N PHE A 626 21.36 -19.24 44.14
CA PHE A 626 20.15 -19.40 44.95
C PHE A 626 20.18 -20.74 45.68
N HIS A 627 19.44 -20.83 46.79
CA HIS A 627 19.36 -22.05 47.60
C HIS A 627 17.91 -22.51 47.78
N PHE A 628 17.74 -23.75 48.22
CA PHE A 628 16.44 -24.35 48.49
C PHE A 628 16.05 -24.11 49.96
N PRO A 629 14.87 -23.53 50.26
CA PRO A 629 14.43 -23.22 51.63
C PRO A 629 13.88 -24.45 52.39
N LEU A 630 13.30 -25.40 51.68
CA LEU A 630 12.77 -26.68 52.18
C LEU A 630 13.11 -27.78 51.17
N CYS A 631 12.94 -29.03 51.57
CA CYS A 631 12.97 -30.13 50.63
C CYS A 631 11.87 -29.98 49.56
N ILE A 632 12.17 -30.36 48.33
CA ILE A 632 11.28 -30.17 47.18
C ILE A 632 10.41 -31.43 47.01
N GLN A 633 9.09 -31.26 46.97
CA GLN A 633 8.15 -32.36 46.69
C GLN A 633 7.93 -32.56 45.18
N ASP A 634 7.91 -31.47 44.42
CA ASP A 634 7.73 -31.47 42.97
C ASP A 634 9.09 -31.49 42.27
N LEU A 635 9.56 -32.70 42.03
CA LEU A 635 10.84 -33.05 41.39
C LEU A 635 10.66 -33.35 39.89
N ILE A 636 9.45 -33.17 39.36
CA ILE A 636 9.10 -33.49 37.97
C ILE A 636 9.24 -32.24 37.10
N SER A 637 8.64 -31.13 37.54
CA SER A 637 8.68 -29.87 36.77
C SER A 637 10.00 -29.13 36.95
N PRO A 638 10.63 -28.57 35.90
CA PRO A 638 11.88 -27.84 36.03
C PRO A 638 11.71 -26.53 36.80
N ILE A 639 12.82 -25.97 37.30
CA ILE A 639 12.82 -24.63 37.93
C ILE A 639 13.02 -23.57 36.85
N ASN A 640 12.09 -22.63 36.75
CA ASN A 640 12.13 -21.60 35.71
C ASN A 640 12.89 -20.38 36.23
N VAL A 641 13.88 -19.93 35.46
CA VAL A 641 14.65 -18.72 35.68
C VAL A 641 14.32 -17.73 34.57
N SER A 642 13.53 -16.71 34.89
CA SER A 642 13.19 -15.64 33.95
C SER A 642 14.07 -14.42 34.17
N LEU A 643 14.76 -13.98 33.11
CA LEU A 643 15.50 -12.73 33.02
C LEU A 643 14.65 -11.73 32.23
N SER A 644 14.36 -10.58 32.81
CA SER A 644 13.73 -9.45 32.12
C SER A 644 14.60 -8.21 32.24
N TYR A 645 14.75 -7.42 31.19
CA TYR A 645 15.60 -6.24 31.19
C TYR A 645 14.96 -5.04 30.50
N SER A 646 15.39 -3.83 30.88
CA SER A 646 14.97 -2.56 30.29
C SER A 646 16.11 -1.55 30.34
N LEU A 647 16.05 -0.50 29.50
CA LEU A 647 16.98 0.62 29.63
C LEU A 647 16.60 1.50 30.83
N TRP A 648 17.62 2.07 31.45
CA TRP A 648 17.48 3.07 32.50
C TRP A 648 17.49 4.47 31.86
N GLU A 649 16.33 5.13 31.85
CA GLU A 649 16.22 6.53 31.42
C GLU A 649 16.42 7.44 32.64
N GLU A 650 17.48 8.24 32.65
CA GLU A 650 17.59 9.33 33.62
C GLU A 650 16.67 10.48 33.18
N GLU A 651 15.57 10.69 33.89
CA GLU A 651 14.73 11.88 33.71
C GLU A 651 15.54 13.15 34.10
N GLY A 652 15.82 14.01 33.12
CA GLY A 652 16.01 15.44 33.37
C GLY A 652 17.43 15.97 33.60
N THR A 653 18.50 15.38 33.06
CA THR A 653 19.80 16.06 33.01
C THR A 653 19.90 16.95 31.75
N PRO A 654 20.05 18.28 31.87
CA PRO A 654 20.28 19.15 30.72
C PRO A 654 21.62 18.78 30.08
N ARG A 655 21.60 18.34 28.82
CA ARG A 655 22.83 18.11 28.06
C ARG A 655 23.54 19.42 27.80
N ASP A 656 24.86 19.44 28.02
CA ASP A 656 25.71 20.52 27.54
C ASP A 656 25.83 20.40 26.01
N PRO A 657 25.37 21.39 25.22
CA PRO A 657 25.43 21.35 23.76
C PRO A 657 26.85 21.21 23.19
N ARG A 658 27.90 21.31 24.02
CA ARG A 658 29.30 21.16 23.61
C ARG A 658 29.79 19.70 23.56
N THR A 659 29.05 18.74 24.11
CA THR A 659 29.39 17.30 24.10
C THR A 659 28.34 16.51 23.32
N GLY A 660 28.11 16.87 22.05
CA GLY A 660 27.11 16.26 21.17
C GLY A 660 27.47 14.87 20.61
N ARG A 661 27.90 13.91 21.44
CA ARG A 661 28.28 12.55 20.95
C ARG A 661 27.66 11.37 21.70
N ASP A 662 26.96 11.59 22.80
CA ASP A 662 26.40 10.51 23.61
C ASP A 662 24.86 10.52 23.54
N ILE A 663 24.29 10.14 22.39
CA ILE A 663 22.82 9.96 22.22
C ILE A 663 22.41 8.66 22.91
N PRO A 664 21.33 8.63 23.74
CA PRO A 664 20.96 7.43 24.45
C PRO A 664 20.42 6.40 23.45
N PRO A 665 20.91 5.15 23.49
CA PRO A 665 20.40 4.12 22.59
C PRO A 665 18.96 3.76 22.93
N ILE A 666 18.23 3.23 21.95
CA ILE A 666 16.91 2.64 22.13
C ILE A 666 16.97 1.14 21.88
N LEU A 667 16.22 0.35 22.65
CA LEU A 667 16.10 -1.07 22.35
C LEU A 667 15.27 -1.29 21.09
N LYS A 668 15.65 -2.29 20.29
CA LYS A 668 14.79 -2.78 19.21
C LYS A 668 13.42 -3.21 19.78
N PRO A 669 12.30 -3.06 19.05
CA PRO A 669 10.96 -3.29 19.56
C PRO A 669 10.65 -4.80 19.59
N SER A 670 11.22 -5.51 20.56
CA SER A 670 11.16 -6.97 20.72
C SER A 670 10.95 -7.33 22.20
N PRO A 671 10.48 -8.54 22.53
CA PRO A 671 10.33 -8.93 23.94
C PRO A 671 11.68 -8.97 24.65
N HIS A 672 11.85 -8.12 25.66
CA HIS A 672 13.08 -8.00 26.47
C HIS A 672 13.06 -8.95 27.67
N SER A 673 12.66 -10.19 27.44
CA SER A 673 12.64 -11.24 28.45
C SER A 673 13.01 -12.61 27.89
N GLU A 674 13.76 -13.38 28.68
CA GLU A 674 14.20 -14.73 28.36
C GLU A 674 13.91 -15.63 29.56
N THR A 675 13.33 -16.81 29.34
CA THR A 675 13.12 -17.80 30.40
C THR A 675 13.90 -19.07 30.07
N LYS A 676 14.67 -19.54 31.04
CA LYS A 676 15.43 -20.79 30.95
C LYS A 676 14.99 -21.74 32.06
N GLU A 677 15.06 -23.03 31.79
CA GLU A 677 14.59 -24.07 32.70
C GLU A 677 15.76 -24.90 33.21
N ILE A 678 15.75 -25.21 34.50
CA ILE A 678 16.73 -26.09 35.16
C ILE A 678 16.02 -27.39 35.51
N PRO A 679 16.29 -28.51 34.80
CA PRO A 679 15.67 -29.80 35.07
C PRO A 679 16.24 -30.48 36.32
N PHE A 680 15.49 -31.45 36.86
CA PHE A 680 15.97 -32.38 37.87
C PHE A 680 16.54 -33.65 37.20
N GLU A 681 17.48 -34.32 37.87
CA GLU A 681 18.08 -35.59 37.42
C GLU A 681 17.01 -36.68 37.12
N LYS A 682 17.15 -37.41 36.00
CA LYS A 682 16.17 -38.41 35.52
C LYS A 682 16.19 -39.73 36.32
N ASN A 683 15.07 -40.45 36.35
CA ASN A 683 14.91 -41.71 37.11
C ASN A 683 15.10 -42.96 36.21
N CYS A 684 16.34 -43.23 35.79
CA CYS A 684 16.70 -44.27 34.81
C CYS A 684 17.01 -45.66 35.43
N GLY A 685 16.22 -46.14 36.39
CA GLY A 685 16.45 -47.49 36.96
C GLY A 685 17.83 -47.71 37.62
N GLU A 686 18.23 -48.99 37.78
CA GLU A 686 19.50 -49.37 38.44
C GLU A 686 20.74 -49.27 37.53
N ASP A 687 20.55 -49.39 36.21
CA ASP A 687 21.60 -49.30 35.18
C ASP A 687 21.89 -47.85 34.75
N LYS A 688 21.11 -46.89 35.25
CA LYS A 688 21.23 -45.44 34.99
C LYS A 688 21.11 -45.05 33.51
N THR A 689 20.56 -45.93 32.67
CA THR A 689 20.47 -45.70 31.22
C THR A 689 19.00 -45.71 30.83
N CYS A 690 18.42 -44.53 30.58
CA CYS A 690 17.01 -44.41 30.20
C CYS A 690 16.83 -44.75 28.71
N GLU A 691 15.95 -45.70 28.35
CA GLU A 691 15.64 -46.05 26.96
C GLU A 691 14.11 -46.06 26.68
N ALA A 692 13.66 -45.12 25.85
CA ALA A 692 12.28 -45.02 25.36
C ALA A 692 12.15 -45.56 23.91
N ASP A 693 10.93 -45.96 23.52
CA ASP A 693 10.57 -46.45 22.18
C ASP A 693 9.21 -45.84 21.81
N LEU A 694 9.21 -44.85 20.93
CA LEU A 694 8.02 -44.11 20.51
C LEU A 694 7.49 -44.64 19.18
N LYS A 695 6.16 -44.62 18.99
CA LYS A 695 5.51 -45.03 17.75
C LYS A 695 4.42 -44.05 17.36
N LEU A 696 4.47 -43.56 16.12
CA LEU A 696 3.52 -42.58 15.60
C LEU A 696 2.72 -43.12 14.41
N ALA A 697 1.39 -42.94 14.42
CA ALA A 697 0.52 -43.35 13.31
C ALA A 697 -0.65 -42.39 13.08
N PHE A 698 -1.07 -42.22 11.82
CA PHE A 698 -2.35 -41.59 11.50
C PHE A 698 -3.50 -42.60 11.70
N SER A 699 -4.55 -42.20 12.41
CA SER A 699 -5.73 -43.04 12.64
C SER A 699 -6.92 -42.64 11.75
N ASP A 700 -7.93 -43.51 11.62
CA ASP A 700 -9.01 -43.41 10.63
C ASP A 700 -9.74 -42.05 10.69
N MET A 701 -9.64 -41.30 9.58
CA MET A 701 -10.09 -39.91 9.47
C MET A 701 -11.57 -39.84 9.07
N ARG A 702 -12.36 -38.98 9.71
CA ARG A 702 -13.76 -38.73 9.32
C ARG A 702 -13.90 -38.10 7.92
N SER A 703 -12.90 -37.33 7.50
CA SER A 703 -12.91 -36.59 6.23
C SER A 703 -11.80 -37.10 5.33
N LYS A 704 -12.13 -37.97 4.37
CA LYS A 704 -11.16 -38.52 3.40
C LYS A 704 -10.85 -37.56 2.24
N ILE A 705 -11.55 -36.41 2.16
CA ILE A 705 -11.45 -35.43 1.07
C ILE A 705 -11.59 -34.02 1.66
N LEU A 706 -10.73 -33.09 1.24
CA LEU A 706 -10.82 -31.67 1.59
C LEU A 706 -11.64 -30.91 0.54
N ARG A 707 -12.85 -30.46 0.91
CA ARG A 707 -13.67 -29.60 0.05
C ARG A 707 -13.41 -28.14 0.42
N LEU A 708 -12.80 -27.39 -0.49
CA LEU A 708 -12.50 -25.98 -0.27
C LEU A 708 -13.81 -25.18 -0.26
N THR A 709 -14.17 -24.64 0.90
CA THR A 709 -15.30 -23.74 1.10
C THR A 709 -14.83 -22.62 2.04
N PRO A 710 -15.50 -21.45 2.08
CA PRO A 710 -15.09 -20.34 2.95
C PRO A 710 -14.97 -20.70 4.44
N SER A 711 -15.61 -21.79 4.88
CA SER A 711 -15.58 -22.31 6.25
C SER A 711 -15.01 -23.74 6.34
N ALA A 712 -14.24 -24.17 5.33
CA ALA A 712 -13.64 -25.50 5.35
C ALA A 712 -12.67 -25.66 6.51
N SER A 713 -12.78 -26.81 7.16
CA SER A 713 -11.86 -27.21 8.23
C SER A 713 -11.40 -28.63 7.97
N LEU A 714 -10.13 -28.89 8.28
CA LEU A 714 -9.53 -30.21 8.18
C LEU A 714 -9.23 -30.70 9.60
N SER A 715 -9.63 -31.92 9.93
CA SER A 715 -9.31 -32.56 11.20
C SER A 715 -8.49 -33.82 10.94
N VAL A 716 -7.31 -33.89 11.55
CA VAL A 716 -6.35 -34.98 11.41
C VAL A 716 -6.15 -35.63 12.77
N ARG A 717 -6.09 -36.96 12.81
CA ARG A 717 -5.92 -37.74 14.05
C ARG A 717 -4.60 -38.49 14.02
N LEU A 718 -3.79 -38.25 15.05
CA LEU A 718 -2.49 -38.87 15.29
C LEU A 718 -2.60 -39.74 16.56
N THR A 719 -2.05 -40.94 16.51
CA THR A 719 -1.95 -41.85 17.66
C THR A 719 -0.47 -42.01 17.98
N LEU A 720 -0.08 -41.62 19.20
CA LEU A 720 1.27 -41.75 19.71
C LEU A 720 1.30 -42.78 20.85
N ARG A 721 2.27 -43.69 20.81
CA ARG A 721 2.47 -44.75 21.80
C ARG A 721 3.91 -44.78 22.27
N ASN A 722 4.13 -45.02 23.56
CA ASN A 722 5.42 -45.39 24.13
C ASN A 722 5.37 -46.87 24.54
N THR A 723 6.37 -47.67 24.17
CA THR A 723 6.45 -49.12 24.43
C THR A 723 7.58 -49.54 25.37
N ALA A 724 8.46 -48.64 25.77
CA ALA A 724 9.58 -48.91 26.66
C ALA A 724 9.50 -48.07 27.94
N GLU A 725 10.62 -47.53 28.44
CA GLU A 725 10.66 -46.71 29.66
C GLU A 725 10.09 -45.31 29.43
N ASP A 726 10.02 -44.51 30.51
CA ASP A 726 9.52 -43.14 30.47
C ASP A 726 10.28 -42.29 29.43
N ALA A 727 9.53 -41.71 28.49
CA ALA A 727 10.09 -40.84 27.46
C ALA A 727 10.13 -39.40 27.96
N TYR A 728 11.31 -38.78 27.93
CA TYR A 728 11.54 -37.43 28.39
C TYR A 728 11.53 -36.44 27.23
N TRP A 729 10.81 -35.32 27.40
CA TRP A 729 10.70 -34.24 26.40
C TRP A 729 10.14 -34.72 25.06
N VAL A 730 9.01 -35.42 25.10
CA VAL A 730 8.35 -35.90 23.88
C VAL A 730 7.76 -34.72 23.10
N GLN A 731 8.27 -34.56 21.88
CA GLN A 731 7.88 -33.51 20.95
C GLN A 731 7.38 -34.15 19.65
N VAL A 732 6.14 -33.84 19.27
CA VAL A 732 5.56 -34.23 17.99
C VAL A 732 5.62 -33.03 17.04
N THR A 733 6.31 -33.19 15.93
CA THR A 733 6.41 -32.19 14.86
C THR A 733 5.49 -32.60 13.71
N LEU A 734 4.66 -31.67 13.23
CA LEU A 734 3.74 -31.89 12.12
C LEU A 734 3.96 -30.82 11.07
N SER A 735 4.42 -31.24 9.90
CA SER A 735 4.64 -30.37 8.74
C SER A 735 3.44 -30.42 7.79
N PHE A 736 2.95 -29.24 7.40
CA PHE A 736 1.75 -29.05 6.56
C PHE A 736 1.93 -27.88 5.57
N PRO A 737 1.19 -27.85 4.45
CA PRO A 737 1.30 -26.78 3.45
C PRO A 737 0.74 -25.43 3.95
N ARG A 738 1.25 -24.31 3.41
CA ARG A 738 0.85 -22.93 3.75
C ARG A 738 -0.66 -22.65 3.68
N GLY A 739 -1.38 -23.36 2.80
CA GLY A 739 -2.83 -23.23 2.71
C GLY A 739 -3.58 -23.65 3.98
N LEU A 740 -2.96 -24.42 4.89
CA LEU A 740 -3.56 -24.78 6.18
C LEU A 740 -3.02 -23.88 7.30
N SER A 741 -3.91 -23.48 8.20
CA SER A 741 -3.59 -22.72 9.41
C SER A 741 -4.03 -23.50 10.64
N PHE A 742 -3.13 -23.65 11.62
CA PHE A 742 -3.42 -24.34 12.87
C PHE A 742 -4.51 -23.60 13.66
N ARG A 743 -5.56 -24.33 14.11
CA ARG A 743 -6.66 -23.77 14.90
C ARG A 743 -6.60 -24.20 16.35
N LYS A 744 -6.56 -25.51 16.59
CA LYS A 744 -6.54 -26.10 17.93
C LYS A 744 -6.12 -27.56 17.90
N VAL A 745 -5.69 -28.04 19.06
CA VAL A 745 -5.40 -29.44 19.36
C VAL A 745 -6.33 -29.92 20.47
N GLU A 746 -6.83 -31.15 20.37
CA GLU A 746 -7.67 -31.80 21.39
C GLU A 746 -7.27 -33.27 21.57
N THR A 747 -7.39 -33.79 22.80
CA THR A 747 -7.19 -35.22 23.09
C THR A 747 -8.54 -35.94 23.16
N LEU A 748 -8.68 -37.03 22.40
CA LEU A 748 -10.00 -37.66 22.20
C LEU A 748 -10.43 -38.63 23.31
N LYS A 749 -9.50 -39.06 24.17
CA LYS A 749 -9.80 -39.94 25.31
C LYS A 749 -9.77 -39.14 26.62
N PRO A 750 -10.93 -38.87 27.25
CA PRO A 750 -11.00 -38.07 28.48
C PRO A 750 -10.43 -38.77 29.74
N HIS A 751 -9.95 -40.02 29.64
CA HIS A 751 -9.36 -40.77 30.77
C HIS A 751 -7.83 -40.89 30.71
N SER A 752 -7.19 -40.37 29.66
CA SER A 752 -5.75 -40.15 29.64
C SER A 752 -5.49 -38.68 30.01
N HIS A 753 -5.05 -38.42 31.24
CA HIS A 753 -4.62 -37.10 31.72
C HIS A 753 -3.30 -36.63 31.07
N VAL A 754 -3.15 -36.82 29.75
CA VAL A 754 -1.95 -36.48 28.99
C VAL A 754 -2.13 -35.07 28.42
N PRO A 755 -1.49 -34.03 28.98
CA PRO A 755 -1.59 -32.68 28.45
C PRO A 755 -0.84 -32.60 27.11
N VAL A 756 -1.45 -31.95 26.12
CA VAL A 756 -0.81 -31.67 24.83
C VAL A 756 -0.93 -30.18 24.56
N GLY A 757 0.21 -29.51 24.41
CA GLY A 757 0.28 -28.10 24.04
C GLY A 757 1.05 -27.96 22.74
N CYS A 758 0.51 -27.23 21.78
CA CYS A 758 1.17 -27.05 20.48
C CYS A 758 1.40 -25.57 20.17
N GLU A 759 2.51 -25.31 19.50
CA GLU A 759 2.94 -24.01 19.02
C GLU A 759 3.41 -24.12 17.56
N GLU A 760 3.04 -23.15 16.73
CA GLU A 760 3.47 -23.08 15.33
C GLU A 760 4.85 -22.42 15.27
N LEU A 761 5.84 -23.07 14.66
CA LEU A 761 7.22 -22.58 14.60
C LEU A 761 7.37 -21.44 13.58
N PRO A 762 8.31 -20.49 13.79
CA PRO A 762 8.54 -19.38 12.86
C PRO A 762 8.93 -19.87 11.46
N GLU A 763 8.45 -19.15 10.45
CA GLU A 763 8.55 -19.55 9.04
C GLU A 763 10.00 -19.41 8.53
N GLU A 764 10.64 -20.53 8.18
CA GLU A 764 11.90 -20.50 7.45
C GLU A 764 11.62 -20.18 5.98
N THR A 765 12.15 -19.04 5.49
CA THR A 765 11.86 -18.45 4.17
C THR A 765 12.14 -19.35 2.97
N MET A 766 12.89 -20.45 3.15
CA MET A 766 13.27 -21.40 2.09
C MET A 766 12.29 -22.57 1.90
N LEU A 767 11.37 -22.84 2.84
CA LEU A 767 10.48 -24.01 2.80
C LEU A 767 9.02 -23.60 2.51
N ARG A 768 8.33 -24.33 1.62
CA ARG A 768 6.90 -24.15 1.29
C ARG A 768 5.95 -24.79 2.32
N SER A 769 6.47 -25.27 3.44
CA SER A 769 5.74 -25.98 4.49
C SER A 769 5.88 -25.26 5.83
N ARG A 770 4.79 -25.24 6.61
CA ARG A 770 4.78 -24.80 8.00
C ARG A 770 4.91 -26.00 8.93
N THR A 771 5.41 -25.77 10.13
CA THR A 771 5.64 -26.84 11.11
C THR A 771 4.99 -26.48 12.43
N LEU A 772 4.14 -27.39 12.93
CA LEU A 772 3.54 -27.35 14.25
C LEU A 772 4.37 -28.22 15.18
N SER A 773 4.79 -27.67 16.31
CA SER A 773 5.49 -28.37 17.38
C SER A 773 4.54 -28.60 18.55
N CYS A 774 4.30 -29.85 18.91
CA CYS A 774 3.41 -30.27 19.99
C CYS A 774 4.19 -30.96 21.11
N ASN A 775 4.19 -30.38 22.30
CA ASN A 775 4.71 -30.99 23.50
C ASN A 775 3.67 -31.94 24.10
N VAL A 776 4.01 -33.23 24.19
CA VAL A 776 3.11 -34.27 24.71
C VAL A 776 3.59 -34.67 26.09
N SER A 777 2.76 -34.45 27.11
CA SER A 777 3.06 -34.84 28.49
C SER A 777 4.38 -34.25 29.04
N SER A 778 4.78 -33.05 28.63
CA SER A 778 6.06 -32.50 29.09
C SER A 778 6.07 -32.32 30.62
N PRO A 779 7.05 -32.89 31.36
CA PRO A 779 8.32 -33.44 30.86
C PRO A 779 8.39 -34.97 30.67
N ILE A 780 7.39 -35.74 31.10
CA ILE A 780 7.42 -37.22 31.09
C ILE A 780 6.19 -37.80 30.39
N PHE A 781 6.40 -38.59 29.33
CA PHE A 781 5.40 -39.46 28.74
C PHE A 781 5.65 -40.90 29.19
N GLY A 782 4.75 -41.39 30.06
CA GLY A 782 4.98 -42.62 30.80
C GLY A 782 5.13 -43.88 29.94
N ALA A 783 5.82 -44.88 30.47
CA ALA A 783 5.89 -46.23 29.92
C ALA A 783 4.50 -46.79 29.57
N ASP A 784 4.39 -47.51 28.46
CA ASP A 784 3.15 -48.13 27.94
C ASP A 784 1.98 -47.17 27.69
N SER A 785 2.22 -45.86 27.65
CA SER A 785 1.18 -44.85 27.46
C SER A 785 0.78 -44.70 25.99
N VAL A 786 -0.51 -44.40 25.75
CA VAL A 786 -1.07 -44.14 24.42
C VAL A 786 -1.91 -42.86 24.46
N VAL A 787 -1.72 -41.98 23.49
CA VAL A 787 -2.52 -40.75 23.33
C VAL A 787 -3.01 -40.58 21.89
N ASP A 788 -4.29 -40.23 21.75
CA ASP A 788 -4.91 -39.89 20.47
C ASP A 788 -5.08 -38.36 20.38
N ILE A 789 -4.29 -37.74 19.52
CA ILE A 789 -4.19 -36.29 19.30
C ILE A 789 -5.00 -35.93 18.06
N GLN A 790 -6.00 -35.06 18.21
CA GLN A 790 -6.74 -34.48 17.09
C GLN A 790 -6.26 -33.05 16.84
N VAL A 791 -5.70 -32.82 15.65
CA VAL A 791 -5.26 -31.50 15.19
C VAL A 791 -6.29 -30.96 14.19
N MET A 792 -6.73 -29.72 14.40
CA MET A 792 -7.71 -29.06 13.54
C MET A 792 -7.08 -27.85 12.84
N PHE A 793 -7.32 -27.77 11.53
CA PHE A 793 -6.84 -26.72 10.66
C PHE A 793 -8.00 -25.95 10.03
N HIS A 794 -7.78 -24.66 9.77
CA HIS A 794 -8.56 -23.87 8.82
C HIS A 794 -7.85 -23.82 7.47
N THR A 795 -8.63 -23.67 6.39
CA THR A 795 -8.09 -23.44 5.04
C THR A 795 -7.99 -21.94 4.75
N LEU A 796 -6.85 -21.48 4.27
CA LEU A 796 -6.62 -20.12 3.79
C LEU A 796 -7.06 -19.98 2.33
N GLN A 797 -7.72 -18.85 2.02
CA GLN A 797 -8.51 -18.68 0.80
C GLN A 797 -7.72 -18.13 -0.41
N LYS A 798 -6.43 -17.77 -0.23
CA LYS A 798 -5.59 -17.11 -1.26
C LYS A 798 -4.42 -17.97 -1.78
N ASP A 799 -4.25 -19.20 -1.29
CA ASP A 799 -3.16 -20.07 -1.72
C ASP A 799 -3.55 -20.98 -2.89
N SER A 800 -2.57 -21.30 -3.74
CA SER A 800 -2.71 -22.32 -4.77
C SER A 800 -2.62 -23.71 -4.15
N TRP A 801 -3.76 -24.38 -4.01
CA TRP A 801 -3.81 -25.78 -3.57
C TRP A 801 -3.37 -26.69 -4.73
N GLY A 802 -2.66 -27.77 -4.44
CA GLY A 802 -2.42 -28.87 -5.39
C GLY A 802 -3.55 -29.90 -5.38
N ASP A 803 -3.43 -30.94 -6.21
CA ASP A 803 -4.41 -32.04 -6.27
C ASP A 803 -4.49 -32.84 -4.96
N PHE A 804 -3.38 -32.90 -4.22
CA PHE A 804 -3.26 -33.56 -2.92
C PHE A 804 -2.50 -32.65 -1.96
N ILE A 805 -2.85 -32.72 -0.69
CA ILE A 805 -2.04 -32.18 0.40
C ILE A 805 -1.31 -33.31 1.10
N GLU A 806 -0.02 -33.14 1.32
CA GLU A 806 0.80 -34.07 2.09
C GLU A 806 1.01 -33.51 3.50
N LEU A 807 0.84 -34.37 4.49
CA LEU A 807 1.09 -34.08 5.90
C LEU A 807 2.15 -35.06 6.40
N HIS A 808 3.23 -34.52 6.93
CA HIS A 808 4.35 -35.31 7.46
C HIS A 808 4.44 -35.08 8.97
N ALA A 809 4.34 -36.14 9.76
CA ALA A 809 4.44 -36.09 11.21
C ALA A 809 5.65 -36.88 11.68
N ASN A 810 6.41 -36.32 12.62
CA ASN A 810 7.58 -36.96 13.22
C ASN A 810 7.57 -36.75 14.74
N VAL A 811 7.94 -37.75 15.53
CA VAL A 811 8.07 -37.66 16.99
C VAL A 811 9.53 -37.82 17.41
N SER A 812 9.95 -37.10 18.45
CA SER A 812 11.29 -37.20 19.03
C SER A 812 11.26 -37.10 20.56
N CYS A 813 12.22 -37.76 21.22
CA CYS A 813 12.49 -37.60 22.64
C CYS A 813 14.00 -37.68 22.95
N ASN A 814 14.40 -37.34 24.18
CA ASN A 814 15.81 -37.23 24.56
C ASN A 814 16.51 -38.55 24.92
N ASN A 815 15.77 -39.64 25.03
CA ASN A 815 16.26 -40.91 25.58
C ASN A 815 15.83 -42.12 24.75
N GLU A 816 15.70 -41.95 23.44
CA GLU A 816 15.43 -43.03 22.48
C GLU A 816 16.67 -43.27 21.62
N ASP A 817 17.00 -44.54 21.40
CA ASP A 817 18.17 -44.92 20.61
C ASP A 817 17.93 -44.65 19.12
N SER A 818 19.00 -44.22 18.44
CA SER A 818 19.06 -44.00 17.00
C SER A 818 18.61 -45.20 16.15
N SER A 819 18.71 -46.42 16.68
CA SER A 819 18.29 -47.66 16.00
C SER A 819 16.76 -47.86 15.94
N LEU A 820 15.99 -47.16 16.77
CA LEU A 820 14.53 -47.30 16.90
C LEU A 820 13.74 -46.20 16.19
N LEU A 821 14.39 -45.26 15.48
CA LEU A 821 13.73 -44.07 14.94
C LEU A 821 12.86 -44.30 13.68
N GLU A 822 12.76 -45.53 13.15
CA GLU A 822 12.05 -45.79 11.88
C GLU A 822 10.52 -45.62 11.99
N ASP A 823 9.92 -45.92 13.13
CA ASP A 823 8.47 -45.80 13.38
C ASP A 823 8.05 -44.49 14.05
N ASN A 824 8.99 -43.53 14.11
CA ASN A 824 8.76 -42.18 14.60
C ASN A 824 8.19 -41.23 13.54
N SER A 825 8.29 -41.58 12.25
CA SER A 825 7.83 -40.73 11.14
C SER A 825 6.71 -41.38 10.32
N VAL A 826 5.69 -40.60 9.99
CA VAL A 826 4.55 -41.03 9.16
C VAL A 826 4.07 -39.91 8.24
N THR A 827 3.69 -40.27 7.01
CA THR A 827 3.17 -39.32 6.02
C THR A 827 1.78 -39.75 5.53
N THR A 828 0.88 -38.80 5.29
CA THR A 828 -0.44 -39.05 4.68
C THR A 828 -0.79 -38.03 3.60
N SER A 829 -1.56 -38.43 2.60
CA SER A 829 -2.00 -37.59 1.47
C SER A 829 -3.52 -37.47 1.42
N ILE A 830 -4.05 -36.24 1.34
CA ILE A 830 -5.51 -35.99 1.29
C ILE A 830 -5.87 -35.29 -0.03
N PRO A 831 -6.83 -35.81 -0.82
CA PRO A 831 -7.27 -35.18 -2.06
C PRO A 831 -8.06 -33.90 -1.83
N VAL A 832 -7.90 -32.92 -2.73
CA VAL A 832 -8.53 -31.59 -2.66
C VAL A 832 -9.59 -31.44 -3.77
N MET A 833 -10.75 -30.86 -3.43
CA MET A 833 -11.79 -30.48 -4.40
C MET A 833 -12.08 -28.98 -4.39
N TYR A 834 -12.26 -28.39 -5.56
CA TYR A 834 -12.46 -26.95 -5.76
C TYR A 834 -13.94 -26.60 -5.98
N PRO A 835 -14.45 -25.52 -5.36
CA PRO A 835 -15.81 -25.06 -5.59
C PRO A 835 -15.92 -24.28 -6.90
N ILE A 836 -17.02 -24.44 -7.63
CA ILE A 836 -17.39 -23.57 -8.74
C ILE A 836 -18.74 -22.91 -8.44
N ASN A 837 -18.81 -21.60 -8.69
CA ASN A 837 -19.97 -20.78 -8.44
C ASN A 837 -20.65 -20.37 -9.76
N ILE A 838 -21.56 -21.22 -10.22
CA ILE A 838 -22.33 -21.02 -11.46
C ILE A 838 -23.77 -20.68 -11.09
N LEU A 839 -24.23 -19.50 -11.51
CA LEU A 839 -25.59 -19.03 -11.33
C LEU A 839 -26.26 -18.88 -12.70
N THR A 840 -27.38 -19.55 -12.90
CA THR A 840 -28.18 -19.42 -14.13
C THR A 840 -29.52 -18.76 -13.81
N LYS A 841 -29.90 -17.74 -14.57
CA LYS A 841 -31.17 -17.02 -14.43
C LYS A 841 -31.82 -16.81 -15.78
N ASP A 842 -33.15 -16.95 -15.86
CA ASP A 842 -33.94 -16.46 -16.97
C ASP A 842 -34.05 -14.93 -16.93
N GLN A 843 -34.20 -14.28 -18.09
CA GLN A 843 -34.36 -12.83 -18.20
C GLN A 843 -35.81 -12.46 -18.51
N GLU A 844 -36.24 -11.31 -17.99
CA GLU A 844 -37.61 -10.77 -18.18
C GLU A 844 -37.97 -10.53 -19.66
N ASN A 845 -36.98 -10.28 -20.52
CA ASN A 845 -37.16 -10.08 -21.96
C ASN A 845 -37.50 -11.37 -22.74
N SER A 846 -37.73 -12.49 -22.05
CA SER A 846 -38.15 -13.75 -22.66
C SER A 846 -39.62 -13.72 -23.06
N THR A 847 -39.98 -14.36 -24.18
CA THR A 847 -41.37 -14.47 -24.64
C THR A 847 -42.13 -15.47 -23.76
N LEU A 848 -42.96 -14.97 -22.85
CA LEU A 848 -43.75 -15.82 -21.94
C LEU A 848 -45.12 -16.22 -22.52
N TYR A 849 -45.63 -15.48 -23.50
CA TYR A 849 -46.97 -15.67 -24.04
C TYR A 849 -47.09 -15.29 -25.52
N VAL A 850 -47.79 -16.11 -26.29
CA VAL A 850 -48.14 -15.85 -27.70
C VAL A 850 -49.60 -16.24 -27.94
N SER A 851 -50.36 -15.38 -28.60
CA SER A 851 -51.73 -15.70 -29.02
C SER A 851 -51.90 -15.67 -30.54
N PHE A 852 -52.73 -16.59 -31.03
CA PHE A 852 -53.15 -16.67 -32.42
C PHE A 852 -54.66 -16.47 -32.52
N THR A 853 -55.06 -15.47 -33.31
CA THR A 853 -56.44 -15.24 -33.77
C THR A 853 -56.55 -15.56 -35.26
N PRO A 854 -57.77 -15.75 -35.82
CA PRO A 854 -57.96 -16.05 -37.24
C PRO A 854 -57.35 -15.00 -38.20
N GLU A 855 -57.21 -13.74 -37.76
CA GLU A 855 -56.64 -12.64 -38.54
C GLU A 855 -55.14 -12.41 -38.30
N SER A 856 -54.56 -13.03 -37.27
CA SER A 856 -53.16 -12.83 -36.90
C SER A 856 -52.19 -13.52 -37.87
N PRO A 857 -50.93 -13.04 -37.99
CA PRO A 857 -49.92 -13.70 -38.81
C PRO A 857 -49.69 -15.14 -38.35
N LYS A 858 -49.66 -16.07 -39.32
CA LYS A 858 -49.51 -17.51 -39.08
C LYS A 858 -48.18 -17.90 -38.43
N ILE A 859 -47.16 -17.04 -38.49
CA ILE A 859 -45.84 -17.28 -37.93
C ILE A 859 -45.52 -16.21 -36.88
N ARG A 860 -45.07 -16.65 -35.71
CA ARG A 860 -44.58 -15.79 -34.62
C ARG A 860 -43.15 -16.17 -34.27
N HIS A 861 -42.29 -15.17 -34.13
CA HIS A 861 -40.94 -15.36 -33.61
C HIS A 861 -40.97 -15.25 -32.09
N VAL A 862 -40.33 -16.19 -31.40
CA VAL A 862 -40.25 -16.27 -29.94
C VAL A 862 -38.79 -16.32 -29.51
N LYS A 863 -38.48 -15.79 -28.33
CA LYS A 863 -37.11 -15.68 -27.84
C LYS A 863 -37.09 -15.99 -26.34
N HIS A 864 -36.32 -16.98 -25.92
CA HIS A 864 -36.01 -17.23 -24.51
C HIS A 864 -34.55 -16.83 -24.24
N ILE A 865 -34.33 -16.07 -23.17
CA ILE A 865 -33.00 -15.53 -22.85
C ILE A 865 -32.60 -16.00 -21.46
N TYR A 866 -31.40 -16.57 -21.39
CA TYR A 866 -30.77 -16.98 -20.15
C TYR A 866 -29.46 -16.23 -19.94
N GLN A 867 -29.21 -15.88 -18.70
CA GLN A 867 -27.98 -15.27 -18.23
C GLN A 867 -27.28 -16.27 -17.31
N VAL A 868 -26.08 -16.70 -17.70
CA VAL A 868 -25.21 -17.52 -16.88
C VAL A 868 -24.09 -16.63 -16.36
N LYS A 869 -23.96 -16.55 -15.04
CA LYS A 869 -22.90 -15.82 -14.36
C LYS A 869 -22.03 -16.80 -13.60
N ILE A 870 -20.74 -16.80 -13.91
CA ILE A 870 -19.73 -17.41 -13.04
C ILE A 870 -19.27 -16.30 -12.13
N GLN A 871 -19.59 -16.40 -10.84
CA GLN A 871 -19.00 -15.47 -9.90
C GLN A 871 -17.51 -15.80 -9.77
N PRO A 872 -16.62 -14.81 -9.84
CA PRO A 872 -15.20 -15.03 -9.68
C PRO A 872 -14.97 -15.73 -8.33
N SER A 873 -14.40 -16.93 -8.41
CA SER A 873 -13.92 -17.64 -7.22
C SER A 873 -12.44 -17.29 -7.05
N ASN A 874 -11.93 -17.31 -5.82
CA ASN A 874 -10.50 -17.08 -5.56
C ASN A 874 -9.57 -18.16 -6.15
N TYR A 875 -10.12 -19.16 -6.85
CA TYR A 875 -9.38 -20.28 -7.44
C TYR A 875 -9.43 -20.19 -8.98
N ASP A 876 -8.26 -20.06 -9.61
CA ASP A 876 -8.10 -19.75 -11.05
C ASP A 876 -8.41 -20.91 -12.01
N ASN A 877 -8.64 -22.13 -11.50
CA ASN A 877 -8.84 -23.32 -12.33
C ASN A 877 -10.33 -23.64 -12.54
N VAL A 878 -10.97 -22.96 -13.50
CA VAL A 878 -12.30 -23.35 -14.00
C VAL A 878 -12.12 -24.51 -14.99
N PRO A 879 -12.80 -25.66 -14.82
CA PRO A 879 -12.74 -26.77 -15.77
C PRO A 879 -13.48 -26.40 -17.06
N PRO A 880 -13.25 -27.14 -18.16
CA PRO A 880 -14.09 -26.99 -19.35
C PRO A 880 -15.57 -27.20 -18.99
N LEU A 881 -16.39 -26.22 -19.33
CA LEU A 881 -17.82 -26.21 -19.04
C LEU A 881 -18.60 -26.58 -20.30
N GLU A 882 -19.71 -27.28 -20.12
CA GLU A 882 -20.62 -27.65 -21.20
C GLU A 882 -22.02 -27.13 -20.87
N ALA A 883 -22.56 -26.28 -21.74
CA ALA A 883 -23.92 -25.78 -21.64
C ALA A 883 -24.87 -26.76 -22.35
N LEU A 884 -25.85 -27.27 -21.60
CA LEU A 884 -26.89 -28.17 -22.06
C LEU A 884 -28.19 -27.37 -22.19
N VAL A 885 -28.62 -27.12 -23.42
CA VAL A 885 -29.90 -26.45 -23.73
C VAL A 885 -30.90 -27.49 -24.19
N ARG A 886 -32.01 -27.63 -23.49
CA ARG A 886 -33.09 -28.56 -23.88
C ARG A 886 -34.29 -27.79 -24.39
N VAL A 887 -34.82 -28.23 -25.52
CA VAL A 887 -35.99 -27.65 -26.19
C VAL A 887 -37.05 -28.73 -26.45
N PRO A 888 -38.34 -28.35 -26.62
CA PRO A 888 -39.42 -29.31 -26.74
C PRO A 888 -39.38 -30.07 -28.07
N TRP A 889 -40.02 -31.24 -28.10
CA TRP A 889 -40.00 -32.16 -29.25
C TRP A 889 -40.68 -31.57 -30.48
N LEU A 890 -40.11 -31.76 -31.67
CA LEU A 890 -40.70 -31.36 -32.94
C LEU A 890 -41.91 -32.25 -33.26
N HIS A 891 -43.09 -31.92 -32.70
CA HIS A 891 -44.33 -32.60 -33.07
C HIS A 891 -44.76 -32.12 -34.46
N SER A 892 -44.70 -33.02 -35.45
CA SER A 892 -45.19 -32.78 -36.80
C SER A 892 -46.72 -32.98 -36.92
N GLU A 893 -47.35 -33.59 -35.91
CA GLU A 893 -48.80 -33.80 -35.85
C GLU A 893 -49.46 -32.90 -34.79
N GLY A 894 -49.64 -31.62 -35.15
CA GLY A 894 -50.35 -30.63 -34.34
C GLY A 894 -50.68 -29.37 -35.14
N LEU A 895 -51.66 -28.59 -34.68
CA LEU A 895 -52.04 -27.29 -35.29
C LEU A 895 -50.89 -26.27 -35.26
N ILE A 896 -49.94 -26.44 -34.33
CA ILE A 896 -48.78 -25.59 -34.13
C ILE A 896 -47.51 -26.39 -34.40
N THR A 897 -46.66 -25.91 -35.30
CA THR A 897 -45.29 -26.41 -35.53
C THR A 897 -44.28 -25.40 -35.01
N HIS A 898 -43.16 -25.86 -34.46
CA HIS A 898 -42.14 -24.96 -33.93
C HIS A 898 -40.72 -25.40 -34.27
N GLU A 899 -39.84 -24.45 -34.60
CA GLU A 899 -38.42 -24.71 -34.86
C GLU A 899 -37.58 -23.86 -33.89
N TRP A 900 -36.51 -24.42 -33.36
CA TRP A 900 -35.65 -23.75 -32.37
C TRP A 900 -34.21 -23.68 -32.85
N SER A 901 -33.58 -22.53 -32.66
CA SER A 901 -32.17 -22.25 -32.93
C SER A 901 -31.53 -21.58 -31.72
N ILE A 902 -30.23 -21.82 -31.52
CA ILE A 902 -29.51 -21.28 -30.37
C ILE A 902 -28.48 -20.28 -30.86
N GLN A 903 -28.46 -19.12 -30.21
CA GLN A 903 -27.47 -18.09 -30.39
C GLN A 903 -26.85 -17.80 -29.03
N MET A 904 -25.52 -17.79 -28.96
CA MET A 904 -24.77 -17.49 -27.74
C MET A 904 -23.90 -16.25 -27.96
N GLU A 905 -23.70 -15.50 -26.89
CA GLU A 905 -22.76 -14.36 -26.85
C GLU A 905 -21.82 -14.59 -25.66
N PRO A 906 -20.53 -14.94 -25.91
CA PRO A 906 -19.84 -15.10 -27.20
C PRO A 906 -20.31 -16.31 -28.04
N PRO A 907 -20.10 -16.31 -29.38
CA PRO A 907 -20.60 -17.36 -30.28
C PRO A 907 -19.88 -18.71 -30.08
N VAL A 908 -20.66 -19.78 -29.92
CA VAL A 908 -20.19 -21.16 -29.70
C VAL A 908 -20.90 -22.11 -30.65
N ASN A 909 -20.19 -23.10 -31.18
CA ASN A 909 -20.79 -24.16 -32.00
C ASN A 909 -21.48 -25.21 -31.12
N CYS A 910 -22.81 -25.26 -31.20
CA CYS A 910 -23.62 -26.24 -30.49
C CYS A 910 -23.91 -27.47 -31.35
N SER A 911 -23.79 -28.67 -30.77
CA SER A 911 -24.15 -29.93 -31.43
C SER A 911 -25.52 -30.42 -30.95
N PRO A 912 -26.50 -30.65 -31.85
CA PRO A 912 -27.81 -31.17 -31.47
C PRO A 912 -27.77 -32.69 -31.26
N ARG A 913 -28.48 -33.18 -30.24
CA ARG A 913 -28.71 -34.60 -29.96
C ARG A 913 -30.20 -34.83 -29.67
N ASN A 914 -30.82 -35.73 -30.43
CA ASN A 914 -32.19 -36.15 -30.16
C ASN A 914 -32.23 -37.08 -28.93
N LEU A 915 -33.22 -36.87 -28.06
CA LEU A 915 -33.43 -37.70 -26.87
C LEU A 915 -34.46 -38.79 -27.20
N ASP A 916 -34.06 -40.06 -27.16
CA ASP A 916 -34.87 -41.20 -27.63
C ASP A 916 -35.93 -41.72 -26.63
N SER A 917 -36.20 -41.02 -25.51
CA SER A 917 -37.33 -41.36 -24.65
C SER A 917 -37.77 -40.19 -23.75
N PRO A 918 -39.09 -40.00 -23.50
CA PRO A 918 -39.56 -39.09 -22.46
C PRO A 918 -39.15 -39.65 -21.09
N SER A 919 -38.26 -38.97 -20.38
CA SER A 919 -37.91 -39.32 -19.00
C SER A 919 -39.06 -39.01 -18.04
N ASP A 920 -39.25 -39.91 -17.08
CA ASP A 920 -40.39 -40.03 -16.17
C ASP A 920 -40.81 -38.75 -15.41
N VAL A 921 -42.10 -38.46 -15.52
CA VAL A 921 -43.06 -38.10 -14.45
C VAL A 921 -42.49 -37.34 -13.23
N ALA A 922 -42.15 -36.05 -13.41
CA ALA A 922 -42.22 -35.01 -12.37
C ALA A 922 -41.85 -33.59 -12.87
N GLU A 923 -41.38 -33.42 -14.12
CA GLU A 923 -41.01 -32.10 -14.66
C GLU A 923 -42.15 -31.48 -15.49
N PRO A 924 -42.39 -30.16 -15.41
CA PRO A 924 -43.49 -29.47 -16.09
C PRO A 924 -43.37 -29.43 -17.63
N CYS A 925 -42.32 -30.02 -18.21
CA CYS A 925 -41.90 -29.81 -19.59
C CYS A 925 -41.36 -31.10 -20.22
N SER A 926 -41.87 -31.48 -21.40
CA SER A 926 -41.38 -32.62 -22.18
C SER A 926 -40.33 -32.17 -23.21
N PHE A 927 -39.07 -32.55 -23.00
CA PHE A 927 -37.94 -32.20 -23.88
C PHE A 927 -37.73 -33.24 -24.98
N GLY A 928 -37.35 -32.80 -26.18
CA GLY A 928 -37.09 -33.70 -27.33
C GLY A 928 -35.72 -33.55 -27.99
N THR A 929 -35.11 -32.35 -27.92
CA THR A 929 -33.76 -32.10 -28.46
C THR A 929 -32.89 -31.45 -27.38
N GLU A 930 -31.70 -32.01 -27.16
CA GLU A 930 -30.65 -31.45 -26.31
C GLU A 930 -29.53 -30.91 -27.19
N PHE A 931 -29.19 -29.64 -27.03
CA PHE A 931 -28.02 -29.02 -27.66
C PHE A 931 -26.88 -28.96 -26.66
N ARG A 932 -25.73 -29.46 -27.07
CA ARG A 932 -24.49 -29.47 -26.29
C ARG A 932 -23.53 -28.44 -26.84
N CYS A 933 -23.22 -27.43 -26.04
CA CYS A 933 -22.37 -26.31 -26.42
C CYS A 933 -21.15 -26.26 -25.48
N PRO A 934 -19.93 -26.57 -25.96
CA PRO A 934 -18.73 -26.47 -25.14
C PRO A 934 -18.38 -24.99 -24.92
N VAL A 935 -18.35 -24.53 -23.68
CA VAL A 935 -18.17 -23.11 -23.36
C VAL A 935 -16.88 -22.88 -22.59
N ASP A 936 -16.09 -21.92 -23.06
CA ASP A 936 -14.89 -21.39 -22.40
C ASP A 936 -15.16 -19.92 -22.07
N PHE A 937 -15.82 -19.65 -20.92
CA PHE A 937 -16.23 -18.29 -20.53
C PHE A 937 -15.77 -17.96 -19.11
N ARG A 938 -15.37 -16.69 -18.89
CA ARG A 938 -14.73 -16.27 -17.63
C ARG A 938 -15.58 -15.40 -16.70
N GLN A 939 -16.68 -14.81 -17.17
CA GLN A 939 -17.53 -13.91 -16.35
C GLN A 939 -19.03 -14.11 -16.61
N GLU A 940 -19.47 -13.83 -17.84
CA GLU A 940 -20.89 -13.83 -18.19
C GLU A 940 -21.13 -14.45 -19.57
N LEU A 941 -22.18 -15.26 -19.69
CA LEU A 941 -22.61 -15.89 -20.92
C LEU A 941 -24.11 -15.63 -21.09
N LEU A 942 -24.48 -15.08 -22.24
CA LEU A 942 -25.87 -14.88 -22.62
C LEU A 942 -26.27 -15.93 -23.65
N VAL A 943 -27.27 -16.74 -23.30
CA VAL A 943 -27.80 -17.80 -24.17
C VAL A 943 -29.19 -17.40 -24.64
N GLN A 944 -29.33 -17.22 -25.94
CA GLN A 944 -30.57 -16.85 -26.60
C GLN A 944 -31.10 -18.05 -27.40
N VAL A 945 -32.24 -18.58 -26.99
CA VAL A 945 -32.96 -19.65 -27.68
C VAL A 945 -34.06 -19.00 -28.51
N ASN A 946 -33.87 -18.95 -29.83
CA ASN A 946 -34.81 -18.36 -30.78
C ASN A 946 -35.71 -19.45 -31.35
N GLY A 947 -37.02 -19.26 -31.26
CA GLY A 947 -38.01 -20.15 -31.84
C GLY A 947 -38.85 -19.47 -32.92
N THR A 948 -39.32 -20.25 -33.88
CA THR A 948 -40.45 -19.88 -34.74
C THR A 948 -41.63 -20.77 -34.36
N VAL A 949 -42.81 -20.18 -34.20
CA VAL A 949 -44.06 -20.89 -33.91
C VAL A 949 -45.01 -20.60 -35.07
N GLU A 950 -45.39 -21.64 -35.81
CA GLU A 950 -46.22 -21.59 -37.02
C GLU A 950 -47.56 -22.30 -36.78
N LEU A 951 -48.67 -21.64 -37.14
CA LEU A 951 -50.01 -22.20 -37.16
C LEU A 951 -50.33 -22.79 -38.55
N ARG A 952 -50.44 -24.12 -38.63
CA ARG A 952 -50.66 -24.86 -39.90
C ARG A 952 -52.11 -25.21 -40.24
N GLY A 953 -53.09 -24.73 -39.48
CA GLY A 953 -54.51 -25.03 -39.68
C GLY A 953 -55.46 -23.88 -39.32
N THR A 954 -56.76 -24.16 -39.35
CA THR A 954 -57.81 -23.24 -38.89
C THR A 954 -58.15 -23.50 -37.43
N ILE A 955 -58.27 -22.44 -36.64
CA ILE A 955 -58.66 -22.53 -35.23
C ILE A 955 -60.14 -22.91 -35.18
N GLU A 956 -60.47 -24.10 -34.71
CA GLU A 956 -61.86 -24.58 -34.57
C GLU A 956 -62.41 -24.38 -33.15
N ALA A 957 -61.53 -24.33 -32.15
CA ALA A 957 -61.85 -24.10 -30.74
C ALA A 957 -60.68 -23.43 -30.02
N SER A 958 -60.97 -22.67 -28.96
CA SER A 958 -59.90 -22.06 -28.16
C SER A 958 -59.16 -23.11 -27.33
N SER A 959 -57.83 -23.10 -27.36
CA SER A 959 -56.98 -24.05 -26.61
C SER A 959 -55.65 -23.42 -26.21
N MET A 960 -55.03 -23.92 -25.13
CA MET A 960 -53.77 -23.41 -24.58
C MET A 960 -52.72 -24.52 -24.54
N LEU A 961 -51.52 -24.25 -25.08
CA LEU A 961 -50.37 -25.15 -25.09
C LEU A 961 -49.20 -24.51 -24.34
N SER A 962 -48.43 -25.29 -23.57
CA SER A 962 -47.19 -24.82 -22.94
C SER A 962 -45.95 -25.40 -23.63
N LEU A 963 -45.04 -24.54 -24.10
CA LEU A 963 -43.74 -24.91 -24.65
C LEU A 963 -42.65 -24.43 -23.69
N CYS A 964 -41.71 -25.29 -23.33
CA CYS A 964 -40.63 -24.92 -22.42
C CYS A 964 -39.24 -25.14 -23.01
N SER A 965 -38.29 -24.33 -22.59
CA SER A 965 -36.86 -24.65 -22.72
C SER A 965 -36.16 -24.61 -21.36
N SER A 966 -35.06 -25.34 -21.23
CA SER A 966 -34.19 -25.30 -20.05
C SER A 966 -32.73 -25.14 -20.43
N LEU A 967 -31.97 -24.47 -19.58
CA LEU A 967 -30.52 -24.36 -19.66
C LEU A 967 -29.91 -24.91 -18.37
N SER A 968 -28.90 -25.78 -18.51
CA SER A 968 -28.06 -26.22 -17.39
C SER A 968 -26.59 -26.26 -17.77
N ILE A 969 -25.70 -25.97 -16.83
CA ILE A 969 -24.25 -26.06 -17.03
C ILE A 969 -23.70 -27.31 -16.35
N SER A 970 -22.93 -28.11 -17.09
CA SER A 970 -22.24 -29.31 -16.60
C SER A 970 -20.72 -29.19 -16.71
N PHE A 971 -20.00 -29.89 -15.82
CA PHE A 971 -18.53 -29.95 -15.81
C PHE A 971 -18.03 -31.26 -15.19
N ASN A 972 -16.73 -31.54 -15.32
CA ASN A 972 -16.12 -32.74 -14.75
C ASN A 972 -16.10 -32.69 -13.21
N SER A 973 -16.84 -33.59 -12.56
CA SER A 973 -17.02 -33.65 -11.11
C SER A 973 -15.87 -34.33 -10.35
N SER A 974 -14.77 -34.73 -11.01
CA SER A 974 -13.66 -35.41 -10.33
C SER A 974 -12.83 -34.47 -9.44
N LYS A 975 -12.70 -33.20 -9.84
CA LYS A 975 -11.90 -32.18 -9.12
C LYS A 975 -12.73 -31.00 -8.62
N HIS A 976 -13.97 -30.87 -9.09
CA HIS A 976 -14.80 -29.69 -8.85
C HIS A 976 -16.19 -30.06 -8.34
N PHE A 977 -16.83 -29.14 -7.61
CA PHE A 977 -18.20 -29.31 -7.11
C PHE A 977 -19.00 -28.00 -7.14
N HIS A 978 -20.34 -28.10 -7.20
CA HIS A 978 -21.23 -26.94 -7.15
C HIS A 978 -21.30 -26.36 -5.74
N LEU A 979 -20.97 -25.07 -5.56
CA LEU A 979 -21.01 -24.41 -4.25
C LEU A 979 -22.45 -24.27 -3.70
N TYR A 980 -23.40 -23.87 -4.55
CA TYR A 980 -24.81 -23.65 -4.20
C TYR A 980 -25.74 -24.80 -4.59
N GLY A 981 -25.17 -25.99 -4.86
CA GLY A 981 -25.90 -27.14 -5.37
C GLY A 981 -26.22 -27.07 -6.88
N SER A 982 -26.64 -28.20 -7.46
CA SER A 982 -26.88 -28.36 -8.90
C SER A 982 -28.07 -27.55 -9.43
N ASN A 983 -29.01 -27.17 -8.57
CA ASN A 983 -30.21 -26.41 -8.96
C ASN A 983 -29.89 -24.97 -9.33
N ALA A 984 -28.86 -24.36 -8.73
CA ALA A 984 -28.46 -22.97 -9.01
C ALA A 984 -27.85 -22.80 -10.41
N SER A 985 -27.33 -23.89 -10.99
CA SER A 985 -26.79 -23.95 -12.36
C SER A 985 -27.83 -24.35 -13.41
N MET A 986 -29.12 -24.33 -13.08
CA MET A 986 -30.22 -24.67 -13.97
C MET A 986 -31.29 -23.57 -13.98
N ALA A 987 -31.80 -23.22 -15.15
CA ALA A 987 -32.96 -22.35 -15.32
C ALA A 987 -33.91 -22.88 -16.40
N GLN A 988 -35.20 -22.55 -16.28
CA GLN A 988 -36.23 -22.97 -17.21
C GLN A 988 -37.16 -21.80 -17.56
N VAL A 989 -37.60 -21.72 -18.81
CA VAL A 989 -38.58 -20.73 -19.29
C VAL A 989 -39.75 -21.49 -19.87
N VAL A 990 -40.97 -21.14 -19.44
CA VAL A 990 -42.22 -21.75 -19.89
C VAL A 990 -43.04 -20.69 -20.63
N MET A 991 -43.24 -20.91 -21.93
CA MET A 991 -44.07 -20.08 -22.79
C MET A 991 -45.45 -20.70 -22.98
N LYS A 992 -46.48 -19.86 -22.92
CA LYS A 992 -47.88 -20.25 -23.14
C LYS A 992 -48.36 -19.80 -24.52
N VAL A 993 -48.96 -20.70 -25.29
CA VAL A 993 -49.50 -20.44 -26.62
C VAL A 993 -51.01 -20.60 -26.60
N ASP A 994 -51.72 -19.51 -26.80
CA ASP A 994 -53.18 -19.47 -26.84
C ASP A 994 -53.71 -19.41 -28.27
N LEU A 995 -54.63 -20.32 -28.58
CA LEU A 995 -55.43 -20.30 -29.79
C LEU A 995 -56.78 -19.69 -29.40
N VAL A 996 -57.15 -18.57 -30.00
CA VAL A 996 -58.38 -17.82 -29.65
C VAL A 996 -59.36 -17.88 -30.83
N TYR A 997 -60.51 -18.50 -30.61
CA TYR A 997 -61.61 -18.53 -31.57
C TYR A 997 -62.57 -17.36 -31.34
N GLU A 998 -62.67 -16.42 -32.29
CA GLU A 998 -63.64 -15.33 -32.26
C GLU A 998 -64.92 -15.72 -33.03
N LYS A 999 -66.06 -15.67 -32.34
CA LYS A 999 -67.38 -15.93 -32.94
C LYS A 999 -68.11 -14.61 -33.17
N ASP A 1000 -68.21 -14.21 -34.44
CA ASP A 1000 -68.84 -12.96 -34.83
C ASP A 1000 -70.39 -13.07 -34.81
N MET A 1001 -71.07 -12.29 -33.96
CA MET A 1001 -72.54 -12.33 -33.78
C MET A 1001 -73.17 -10.92 -33.87
N PRO A 1002 -73.19 -10.28 -35.06
CA PRO A 1002 -73.61 -8.88 -35.24
C PRO A 1002 -75.09 -8.61 -34.90
N TYR A 1003 -75.96 -9.62 -34.96
CA TYR A 1003 -77.41 -9.46 -34.69
C TYR A 1003 -77.73 -9.02 -33.25
N LEU A 1004 -76.88 -9.39 -32.28
CA LEU A 1004 -77.12 -9.09 -30.87
C LEU A 1004 -76.94 -7.59 -30.56
N TYR A 1005 -75.99 -6.93 -31.22
CA TYR A 1005 -75.73 -5.50 -31.08
C TYR A 1005 -76.85 -4.64 -31.69
N VAL A 1006 -77.41 -5.06 -32.82
CA VAL A 1006 -78.53 -4.35 -33.46
C VAL A 1006 -79.80 -4.45 -32.61
N LEU A 1007 -80.08 -5.61 -32.01
CA LEU A 1007 -81.24 -5.78 -31.12
C LEU A 1007 -81.14 -4.92 -29.85
N SER A 1008 -79.94 -4.85 -29.25
CA SER A 1008 -79.69 -4.02 -28.07
C SER A 1008 -79.82 -2.52 -28.38
N GLY A 1009 -79.37 -2.08 -29.55
CA GLY A 1009 -79.49 -0.68 -29.98
C GLY A 1009 -80.94 -0.22 -30.15
N ILE A 1010 -81.78 -1.06 -30.77
CA ILE A 1010 -83.21 -0.75 -30.95
C ILE A 1010 -83.94 -0.69 -29.60
N GLY A 1011 -83.64 -1.64 -28.69
CA GLY A 1011 -84.21 -1.63 -27.34
C GLY A 1011 -83.84 -0.39 -26.52
N GLY A 1012 -82.59 0.05 -26.60
CA GLY A 1012 -82.11 1.26 -25.91
C GLY A 1012 -82.77 2.54 -26.42
N LEU A 1013 -82.99 2.66 -27.73
CA LEU A 1013 -83.64 3.83 -28.35
C LEU A 1013 -85.11 3.96 -27.94
N VAL A 1014 -85.83 2.84 -27.84
CA VAL A 1014 -87.23 2.83 -27.38
C VAL A 1014 -87.33 3.25 -25.91
N LEU A 1015 -86.41 2.78 -25.06
CA LEU A 1015 -86.36 3.17 -23.65
C LEU A 1015 -86.08 4.68 -23.49
N LEU A 1016 -85.16 5.22 -24.28
CA LEU A 1016 -84.77 6.64 -24.22
C LEU A 1016 -85.92 7.55 -24.64
N LEU A 1017 -86.71 7.16 -25.64
CA LEU A 1017 -87.91 7.90 -26.06
C LEU A 1017 -88.96 7.96 -24.94
N LEU A 1018 -89.17 6.86 -24.21
CA LEU A 1018 -90.09 6.82 -23.07
C LEU A 1018 -89.65 7.74 -21.93
N ILE A 1019 -88.34 7.77 -21.64
CA ILE A 1019 -87.76 8.68 -20.63
C ILE A 1019 -87.96 10.14 -21.06
N PHE A 1020 -87.76 10.45 -22.34
CA PHE A 1020 -87.91 11.82 -22.85
C PHE A 1020 -89.36 12.33 -22.71
N ILE A 1021 -90.34 11.48 -23.01
CA ILE A 1021 -91.77 11.80 -22.82
C ILE A 1021 -92.09 12.04 -21.34
N ALA A 1022 -91.53 11.24 -20.43
CA ALA A 1022 -91.71 11.42 -18.99
C ALA A 1022 -91.11 12.75 -18.51
N LEU A 1023 -89.87 13.07 -18.92
CA LEU A 1023 -89.18 14.31 -18.53
C LEU A 1023 -89.86 15.57 -19.08
N TYR A 1024 -90.45 15.50 -20.28
CA TYR A 1024 -91.23 16.60 -20.85
C TYR A 1024 -92.50 16.87 -20.03
N LYS A 1025 -93.21 15.83 -19.59
CA LYS A 1025 -94.41 15.99 -18.75
C LYS A 1025 -94.11 16.55 -17.36
N VAL A 1026 -92.91 16.31 -16.84
CA VAL A 1026 -92.47 16.80 -15.52
C VAL A 1026 -91.97 18.27 -15.58
N GLY A 1027 -92.00 18.92 -16.75
CA GLY A 1027 -91.79 20.37 -16.87
C GLY A 1027 -90.33 20.83 -16.75
N PHE A 1028 -89.38 19.92 -16.97
CA PHE A 1028 -87.94 20.12 -16.74
C PHE A 1028 -87.26 21.17 -17.66
N PHE A 1029 -87.89 21.60 -18.76
CA PHE A 1029 -87.23 22.41 -19.80
C PHE A 1029 -87.60 23.91 -19.83
N LYS A 1030 -87.83 24.59 -18.69
CA LYS A 1030 -88.10 26.06 -18.67
C LYS A 1030 -87.26 26.87 -17.66
N ARG A 1031 -86.16 27.51 -18.14
CA ARG A 1031 -85.62 28.89 -17.86
C ARG A 1031 -84.12 28.98 -18.22
N ASN A 1032 -83.70 29.81 -19.19
CA ASN A 1032 -83.33 31.25 -19.20
C ASN A 1032 -81.97 31.61 -18.56
N LEU A 1033 -80.88 31.45 -19.31
CA LEU A 1033 -79.49 31.84 -18.98
C LEU A 1033 -78.95 32.86 -20.02
N LYS A 1034 -79.68 33.96 -20.26
CA LYS A 1034 -79.31 35.02 -21.22
C LYS A 1034 -78.55 36.20 -20.59
N GLU A 1035 -78.37 36.23 -19.25
CA GLU A 1035 -77.86 37.43 -18.55
C GLU A 1035 -76.41 37.36 -18.04
N LYS A 1036 -75.66 36.27 -18.24
CA LYS A 1036 -74.29 36.13 -17.68
C LYS A 1036 -73.14 36.11 -18.69
N MET A 1037 -73.41 36.34 -19.98
CA MET A 1037 -72.38 36.29 -21.05
C MET A 1037 -71.83 37.66 -21.50
N GLU A 1038 -72.18 38.78 -20.86
CA GLU A 1038 -71.80 40.15 -21.30
C GLU A 1038 -70.81 40.92 -20.39
N ALA A 1039 -69.92 40.25 -19.64
CA ALA A 1039 -68.83 40.98 -18.98
C ALA A 1039 -67.51 40.18 -19.06
N ASN A 1040 -66.49 40.83 -19.62
CA ASN A 1040 -65.08 40.41 -19.73
C ASN A 1040 -64.63 39.85 -21.09
N ILE A 1041 -65.19 40.40 -22.18
CA ILE A 1041 -64.41 40.70 -23.38
C ILE A 1041 -64.03 42.17 -23.28
N ASP A 1042 -62.72 42.46 -23.18
CA ASP A 1042 -62.02 43.73 -23.47
C ASP A 1042 -61.04 44.16 -22.36
N ALA A 1043 -59.75 43.92 -22.58
CA ALA A 1043 -58.68 44.93 -22.57
C ALA A 1043 -57.28 44.27 -22.49
N SER A 1044 -56.51 44.45 -23.56
CA SER A 1044 -55.08 44.18 -23.70
C SER A 1044 -54.24 45.42 -23.35
N SER A 1045 -53.04 45.28 -22.77
CA SER A 1045 -51.77 45.98 -23.14
C SER A 1045 -50.72 46.10 -22.00
N GLU A 1046 -49.52 45.58 -22.26
CA GLU A 1046 -48.16 46.21 -22.13
C GLU A 1046 -47.57 46.88 -20.84
N ILE A 1047 -46.31 46.43 -20.53
CA ILE A 1047 -45.10 47.03 -19.88
C ILE A 1047 -44.98 47.20 -18.31
N PRO A 1048 -43.79 47.49 -17.70
CA PRO A 1048 -42.98 46.58 -16.86
C PRO A 1048 -42.68 47.07 -15.40
N GLY A 1049 -41.91 46.29 -14.61
CA GLY A 1049 -40.89 46.82 -13.68
C GLY A 1049 -41.09 46.69 -12.14
N GLU A 1050 -40.03 46.14 -11.51
CA GLU A 1050 -39.48 46.34 -10.14
C GLU A 1050 -40.19 45.89 -8.83
N ASP A 1051 -39.38 45.18 -8.04
CA ASP A 1051 -39.15 45.19 -6.58
C ASP A 1051 -40.12 44.60 -5.54
N ALA A 1052 -39.69 43.42 -5.06
CA ALA A 1052 -39.16 43.14 -3.72
C ALA A 1052 -40.04 43.21 -2.44
N VAL A 1053 -39.80 42.16 -1.64
CA VAL A 1053 -39.89 41.99 -0.17
C VAL A 1053 -41.15 41.28 0.39
N GLN A 1054 -40.89 40.00 0.73
CA GLN A 1054 -41.30 39.13 1.86
C GLN A 1054 -41.79 39.80 3.18
N PRO A 1055 -42.17 39.08 4.27
CA PRO A 1055 -41.99 37.65 4.64
C PRO A 1055 -43.32 36.99 5.12
N GLU A 1056 -43.49 35.72 5.53
CA GLU A 1056 -42.85 34.81 6.51
C GLU A 1056 -43.39 33.37 6.23
N LEU A 1057 -42.55 32.33 6.15
CA LEU A 1057 -42.32 31.24 7.16
C LEU A 1057 -43.49 30.23 7.33
N GLU A 1058 -43.35 28.90 7.48
CA GLU A 1058 -42.22 28.00 7.70
C GLU A 1058 -42.68 26.49 7.64
N LYS A 1059 -41.76 25.62 7.16
CA LYS A 1059 -41.42 24.22 7.54
C LYS A 1059 -42.39 23.01 7.48
N GLU A 1060 -42.06 22.11 6.55
CA GLU A 1060 -41.34 20.81 6.71
C GLU A 1060 -41.93 19.53 7.38
N PHE A 1061 -41.64 18.42 6.68
CA PHE A 1061 -41.50 16.99 7.06
C PHE A 1061 -42.68 15.99 6.97
N LYS A 1062 -42.31 14.81 6.39
CA LYS A 1062 -42.68 13.41 6.71
C LYS A 1062 -43.71 12.61 5.85
N ASP A 1063 -43.19 11.51 5.26
CA ASP A 1063 -43.57 10.07 5.46
C ASP A 1063 -45.00 9.57 5.09
N PRO A 1064 -45.38 8.26 5.19
CA PRO A 1064 -44.63 6.99 5.40
C PRO A 1064 -45.16 5.72 4.64
N SER A 1065 -44.42 4.59 4.77
CA SER A 1065 -44.80 3.17 5.14
C SER A 1065 -46.05 2.43 4.61
N CYS A 1066 -45.92 1.08 4.46
CA CYS A 1066 -46.73 -0.02 5.11
C CYS A 1066 -46.96 -1.27 4.19
N LEU A 1067 -47.04 -2.56 4.57
CA LEU A 1067 -47.05 -3.40 5.82
C LEU A 1067 -47.02 -4.91 5.38
N GLU A 1068 -46.31 -5.85 6.03
CA GLU A 1068 -46.74 -6.87 7.06
C GLU A 1068 -46.77 -8.34 6.53
N PRO A 1069 -46.99 -9.40 7.37
CA PRO A 1069 -46.75 -9.59 8.82
C PRO A 1069 -46.17 -11.00 9.18
N LEU A 1070 -45.76 -11.20 10.46
CA LEU A 1070 -46.18 -12.36 11.30
C LEU A 1070 -45.81 -12.18 12.80
N GLN A 1071 -46.76 -12.56 13.67
CA GLN A 1071 -46.81 -12.41 15.14
C GLN A 1071 -46.08 -13.52 15.94
N LYS A 1072 -45.63 -13.22 17.18
CA LYS A 1072 -46.23 -13.73 18.46
C LYS A 1072 -45.41 -13.36 19.73
N LYS A 1073 -46.14 -12.89 20.77
CA LYS A 1073 -46.14 -13.23 22.24
C LYS A 1073 -44.79 -13.19 23.03
N ASP A 1074 -44.67 -12.82 24.30
CA ASP A 1074 -45.54 -12.58 25.47
C ASP A 1074 -44.74 -11.67 26.47
N GLU A 1075 -45.49 -10.96 27.32
CA GLU A 1075 -45.31 -10.68 28.77
C GLU A 1075 -44.06 -10.03 29.42
N ASP A 1076 -44.40 -9.02 30.25
CA ASP A 1076 -43.91 -8.68 31.60
C ASP A 1076 -42.53 -8.04 31.85
N GLY A 1077 -42.62 -6.80 32.34
CA GLY A 1077 -42.33 -6.59 33.76
C GLY A 1077 -41.07 -5.78 34.10
N ASN A 1078 -41.31 -4.61 34.71
CA ASN A 1078 -40.53 -3.97 35.79
C ASN A 1078 -39.01 -3.78 35.55
N GLY A 1079 -38.48 -2.57 35.51
CA GLY A 1079 -38.47 -1.62 36.63
C GLY A 1079 -37.01 -1.41 37.05
N GLY A 1080 -36.64 -0.16 37.36
CA GLY A 1080 -35.37 0.37 37.93
C GLY A 1080 -34.12 -0.54 37.87
N ASP A 1081 -33.06 -0.16 37.19
CA ASP A 1081 -32.10 0.88 37.59
C ASP A 1081 -31.13 1.14 36.41
#